data_AF-A0A1F7WVP5-F1
#
_entry.id   AF-A0A1F7WVP5-F1
#
_cell.length_a   1.000
_cell.length_b   1.000
_cell.length_c   1.000
_cell.angle_alpha   90.00
_cell.angle_beta   90.00
_cell.angle_gamma   90.00
#
_symmetry.space_group_name_H-M   'P 1'
#
loop_
_entity.id
_entity.type
_entity.pdbx_description
1 polymer ?
#
loop_
_entity_poly.entity_id
_entity_poly.type
_entity_poly.pdbx_seq_one_letter_code
_entity_poly.pdbx_strand_id
1 'polypeptide(L)'
;MNQLPKLPRFRNLNLQLKTPRLQIFALLTFILLLVATLFFSTKLASAQVPDPTVPCDQIRPRPLNPFDEDEFHSLRPYQASPCSDETEPSALFCGNDLVLTDTITVRRGDARYCQRFSPTEEECFFRVTQNRQLAIDVSGAELPIMGRTEDDVVNSQNQNETRSDASKINDYVSWYLSGVDHKAEYGFSEEEQVVNYSGPIRKLLPLSIQHKSQIETLNRREVERHDQVVVCANQAFLGLIGPSNVNPCNQGGDVYRLSTWAEEDLSFWNSAINTLENIFVGLLPGVARSAIRTSLGDHWNNRYPPLPWNYDDDKEFMKHYLEWRGNSCILVPFPPFFSRSLFCVDNPLVLNKWADLFSYVPLSSTDEDVNSSTEDRLGQIEVINPSIQAVQPDVTISNVSILTSPADLFFSHMEEAQGLADILQDTYVPQGNPKSGPVVGVIRPNQYCDLTQIRTNPGDDLFAGEIGVNLTYTAEFSCGFEVFDPADPIDTYWCDYLGGRCYTDDYDCDNWRPSSSLICPSGYRCGSPPDSCNPDPPNPSCTRNARVVLNTQTRTPLVDDIWSRLVAGGASVFRRIFPQVGEGAPVEGFYDIPAATGVTYSLNPPVPGVSLTAGNPGRRRGQAAELYFPHIGGIEQYFLQCIQTALRPQGFGEVCPVGEIPEGLVTGVCTNTFPGEAEPPLPVPGARCEPAVAGWCSVSTLRRYFPPGTSASTLRNASIVCNIESGGYTNALNDGCLCGRSVDYSVGLFQINLLPSNRCPGAFSGYTWSPPSCTINDLEALQQCTQDYLDPETNIDKAVRMIMDGQWCSWAAARSCGIATGC
;
A
#
# COMPACT_ATOMS: atom_id res chain seq x y z
N MET A 1 48.03 -63.80 2.21
CA MET A 1 48.85 -63.32 1.06
C MET A 1 48.30 -61.96 0.63
N ASN A 2 49.17 -61.14 0.06
CA ASN A 2 49.05 -59.71 -0.29
C ASN A 2 49.28 -58.69 0.85
N GLN A 3 50.52 -58.20 0.85
CA GLN A 3 51.09 -57.05 1.57
C GLN A 3 50.64 -55.72 0.96
N LEU A 4 50.75 -54.62 1.72
CA LEU A 4 51.21 -53.28 1.31
C LEU A 4 51.44 -52.41 2.59
N PRO A 5 52.21 -51.30 2.56
CA PRO A 5 53.39 -51.13 3.40
C PRO A 5 53.28 -50.01 4.45
N LYS A 6 54.23 -50.02 5.39
CA LYS A 6 54.42 -49.03 6.46
C LYS A 6 54.74 -47.63 5.90
N LEU A 7 53.96 -46.62 6.33
CA LEU A 7 54.26 -45.20 6.17
C LEU A 7 55.14 -44.67 7.34
N PRO A 8 55.98 -43.64 7.10
CA PRO A 8 56.97 -43.18 8.06
C PRO A 8 56.41 -42.20 9.11
N ARG A 9 57.04 -42.22 10.29
CA ARG A 9 56.84 -41.25 11.39
C ARG A 9 57.08 -39.82 10.91
N PHE A 10 56.05 -38.97 10.99
CA PHE A 10 56.24 -37.52 10.92
C PHE A 10 56.89 -37.02 12.22
N ARG A 11 58.04 -36.36 12.06
CA ARG A 11 58.72 -35.59 13.10
C ARG A 11 57.91 -34.32 13.38
N ASN A 12 57.73 -34.02 14.67
CA ASN A 12 57.25 -32.74 15.18
C ASN A 12 58.07 -31.57 14.60
N LEU A 13 57.46 -30.75 13.75
CA LEU A 13 57.95 -29.40 13.44
C LEU A 13 57.28 -28.44 14.44
N ASN A 14 58.06 -28.04 15.44
CA ASN A 14 57.71 -26.99 16.38
C ASN A 14 58.02 -25.63 15.70
N LEU A 15 57.09 -25.11 14.89
CA LEU A 15 57.16 -23.74 14.37
C LEU A 15 56.71 -22.77 15.45
N GLN A 16 57.66 -22.28 16.26
CA GLN A 16 57.43 -21.08 17.06
C GLN A 16 57.49 -19.85 16.14
N LEU A 17 56.36 -19.48 15.53
CA LEU A 17 56.17 -18.13 15.02
C LEU A 17 56.10 -17.18 16.22
N LYS A 18 57.22 -16.48 16.49
CA LYS A 18 57.23 -15.27 17.30
C LYS A 18 56.61 -14.14 16.48
N THR A 19 55.29 -14.11 16.36
CA THR A 19 54.58 -12.90 15.95
C THR A 19 54.52 -11.96 17.15
N PRO A 20 54.93 -10.67 17.01
CA PRO A 20 54.84 -9.72 18.11
C PRO A 20 53.37 -9.56 18.48
N ARG A 21 53.03 -9.87 19.73
CA ARG A 21 51.64 -9.85 20.28
C ARG A 21 50.87 -8.55 19.97
N LEU A 22 51.60 -7.46 19.70
CA LEU A 22 51.04 -6.15 19.33
C LEU A 22 50.34 -6.14 17.95
N GLN A 23 50.84 -6.89 16.96
CA GLN A 23 50.24 -6.90 15.61
C GLN A 23 48.94 -7.72 15.56
N ILE A 24 48.85 -8.79 16.35
CA ILE A 24 47.61 -9.58 16.45
C ILE A 24 46.51 -8.75 17.13
N PHE A 25 46.85 -8.02 18.19
CA PHE A 25 45.89 -7.13 18.87
C PHE A 25 45.41 -6.01 17.94
N ALA A 26 46.32 -5.36 17.19
CA ALA A 26 45.94 -4.32 16.23
C ALA A 26 45.01 -4.87 15.12
N LEU A 27 45.30 -6.06 14.59
CA LEU A 27 44.45 -6.71 13.58
C LEU A 27 43.07 -7.09 14.15
N LEU A 28 43.02 -7.65 15.36
CA LEU A 28 41.76 -7.99 16.02
C LEU A 28 40.92 -6.75 16.33
N THR A 29 41.56 -5.65 16.73
CA THR A 29 40.88 -4.38 17.01
C THR A 29 40.37 -3.74 15.72
N PHE A 30 41.14 -3.82 14.64
CA PHE A 30 40.72 -3.37 13.31
C PHE A 30 39.56 -4.20 12.77
N ILE A 31 39.59 -5.54 12.92
CA ILE A 31 38.48 -6.41 12.54
C ILE A 31 37.24 -6.13 13.39
N LEU A 32 37.38 -5.93 14.70
CA LEU A 32 36.27 -5.56 15.59
C LEU A 32 35.68 -4.19 15.24
N LEU A 33 36.52 -3.20 14.89
CA LEU A 33 36.07 -1.90 14.40
C LEU A 33 35.39 -2.00 13.03
N LEU A 34 35.86 -2.89 12.15
CA LEU A 34 35.29 -3.09 10.82
C LEU A 34 33.97 -3.86 10.89
N VAL A 35 33.87 -4.86 11.77
CA VAL A 35 32.61 -5.55 12.09
C VAL A 35 31.63 -4.60 12.79
N ALA A 36 32.09 -3.80 13.76
CA ALA A 36 31.25 -2.81 14.42
C ALA A 36 30.75 -1.74 13.43
N THR A 37 31.61 -1.22 12.55
CA THR A 37 31.17 -0.25 11.51
C THR A 37 30.24 -0.89 10.49
N LEU A 38 30.40 -2.16 10.12
CA LEU A 38 29.42 -2.89 9.29
C LEU A 38 28.08 -3.10 10.01
N PHE A 39 28.10 -3.39 11.32
CA PHE A 39 26.90 -3.53 12.15
C PHE A 39 26.20 -2.19 12.46
N PHE A 40 26.94 -1.09 12.55
CA PHE A 40 26.38 0.25 12.79
C PHE A 40 25.97 0.97 11.49
N SER A 41 26.50 0.58 10.31
CA SER A 41 26.17 1.23 9.03
C SER A 41 24.93 0.65 8.33
N THR A 42 24.21 -0.30 8.94
CA THR A 42 23.08 -0.99 8.28
C THR A 42 21.82 -1.12 9.14
N LYS A 43 21.76 -0.51 10.32
CA LYS A 43 20.48 -0.37 11.02
C LYS A 43 19.70 0.78 10.38
N LEU A 44 19.10 0.51 9.22
CA LEU A 44 17.83 1.14 8.88
C LEU A 44 16.89 0.85 10.06
N ALA A 45 16.21 1.87 10.55
CA ALA A 45 15.21 1.66 11.57
C ALA A 45 14.10 0.85 10.91
N SER A 46 14.07 -0.45 11.19
CA SER A 46 12.91 -1.27 10.86
C SER A 46 11.73 -0.68 11.63
N ALA A 47 10.60 -0.50 10.97
CA ALA A 47 9.33 -0.15 11.61
C ALA A 47 9.12 -1.01 12.86
N GLN A 48 8.38 -0.50 13.85
CA GLN A 48 7.93 -1.29 15.01
C GLN A 48 6.86 -2.30 14.56
N VAL A 49 7.18 -3.17 13.59
CA VAL A 49 6.45 -4.41 13.36
C VAL A 49 6.54 -5.19 14.67
N PRO A 50 5.39 -5.59 15.28
CA PRO A 50 5.41 -6.35 16.51
C PRO A 50 6.22 -7.64 16.32
N ASP A 51 7.36 -7.75 17.02
CA ASP A 51 8.19 -8.96 16.97
C ASP A 51 7.48 -10.09 17.76
N PRO A 52 7.34 -11.31 17.21
CA PRO A 52 7.79 -11.77 15.89
C PRO A 52 6.71 -11.76 14.79
N THR A 53 7.12 -11.49 13.56
CA THR A 53 6.38 -11.91 12.36
C THR A 53 6.22 -13.43 12.41
N VAL A 54 4.99 -13.91 12.31
CA VAL A 54 4.61 -15.32 12.44
C VAL A 54 4.42 -15.90 11.03
N PRO A 55 5.24 -16.87 10.60
CA PRO A 55 4.98 -17.62 9.38
C PRO A 55 3.62 -18.31 9.44
N CYS A 56 2.96 -18.49 8.32
CA CYS A 56 1.54 -18.85 8.34
C CYS A 56 1.25 -20.33 8.51
N ASP A 57 2.28 -21.15 8.34
CA ASP A 57 2.32 -22.54 8.76
C ASP A 57 2.64 -22.68 10.25
N GLN A 58 2.83 -21.58 10.98
CA GLN A 58 3.17 -21.57 12.39
C GLN A 58 2.11 -20.83 13.21
N ILE A 59 1.87 -21.37 14.39
CA ILE A 59 1.18 -20.67 15.46
C ILE A 59 2.26 -19.97 16.26
N ARG A 60 2.01 -18.74 16.75
CA ARG A 60 2.93 -18.10 17.68
C ARG A 60 3.21 -19.10 18.83
N PRO A 61 4.47 -19.48 19.08
CA PRO A 61 4.78 -20.46 20.11
C PRO A 61 4.15 -20.02 21.41
N ARG A 62 3.35 -20.90 22.02
CA ARG A 62 2.66 -20.57 23.27
C ARG A 62 3.68 -19.99 24.25
N PRO A 63 3.51 -18.73 24.68
CA PRO A 63 4.47 -18.13 25.59
C PRO A 63 4.59 -19.01 26.85
N LEU A 64 5.76 -19.00 27.48
CA LEU A 64 5.99 -19.73 28.74
C LEU A 64 4.96 -19.35 29.83
N ASN A 65 4.29 -18.21 29.66
CA ASN A 65 3.15 -17.74 30.43
C ASN A 65 1.87 -17.82 29.57
N PRO A 66 0.87 -18.64 29.95
CA PRO A 66 -0.41 -18.74 29.23
C PRO A 66 -1.26 -17.46 29.29
N PHE A 67 -0.81 -16.43 30.01
CA PHE A 67 -1.43 -15.10 30.07
C PHE A 67 -0.69 -14.04 29.24
N ASP A 68 0.47 -14.36 28.64
CA ASP A 68 1.18 -13.49 27.69
C ASP A 68 0.82 -13.85 26.24
N GLU A 69 -0.40 -14.36 25.97
CA GLU A 69 -0.85 -14.58 24.60
C GLU A 69 -1.10 -13.20 23.97
N ASP A 70 -0.07 -12.67 23.28
CA ASP A 70 -0.12 -11.43 22.48
C ASP A 70 -1.18 -11.50 21.35
N GLU A 71 -1.76 -12.66 21.12
CA GLU A 71 -2.73 -12.95 20.09
C GLU A 71 -4.15 -12.94 20.67
N PHE A 72 -4.88 -11.84 20.50
CA PHE A 72 -6.28 -11.84 20.89
C PHE A 72 -7.16 -10.80 20.18
N HIS A 73 -7.20 -10.80 18.84
CA HIS A 73 -8.33 -10.22 18.11
C HIS A 73 -8.73 -11.15 16.98
N SER A 74 -9.97 -11.64 16.93
CA SER A 74 -10.46 -12.67 16.01
C SER A 74 -10.49 -12.26 14.55
N LEU A 75 -10.37 -10.96 14.27
CA LEU A 75 -10.19 -10.42 12.92
C LEU A 75 -8.73 -10.10 12.56
N ARG A 76 -7.82 -10.13 13.55
CA ARG A 76 -6.42 -9.74 13.38
C ARG A 76 -5.48 -10.29 14.48
N PRO A 77 -5.37 -11.63 14.66
CA PRO A 77 -4.42 -12.25 15.59
C PRO A 77 -2.95 -11.83 15.41
N TYR A 78 -2.48 -11.59 14.17
CA TYR A 78 -1.06 -11.29 13.92
C TYR A 78 -0.85 -10.05 13.05
N GLN A 79 -0.71 -8.90 13.71
CA GLN A 79 -0.40 -7.62 13.09
C GLN A 79 0.90 -7.67 12.26
N ALA A 80 0.87 -7.10 11.06
CA ALA A 80 2.01 -7.00 10.14
C ALA A 80 2.68 -8.34 9.83
N SER A 81 1.87 -9.41 9.76
CA SER A 81 2.32 -10.76 9.45
C SER A 81 1.56 -11.35 8.25
N PRO A 82 1.74 -10.78 7.04
CA PRO A 82 1.11 -11.29 5.84
C PRO A 82 1.67 -12.67 5.54
N CYS A 83 0.83 -13.62 5.13
CA CYS A 83 1.33 -14.89 4.58
C CYS A 83 1.59 -14.82 3.09
N SER A 84 1.15 -13.74 2.47
CA SER A 84 1.36 -13.46 1.06
C SER A 84 2.15 -12.18 0.93
N ASP A 85 3.38 -12.32 0.45
CA ASP A 85 4.23 -11.19 0.05
C ASP A 85 3.85 -10.67 -1.36
N GLU A 86 2.78 -11.22 -1.96
CA GLU A 86 2.29 -10.78 -3.26
C GLU A 86 1.63 -9.41 -3.13
N THR A 87 2.23 -8.44 -3.81
CA THR A 87 1.73 -7.05 -3.89
C THR A 87 0.72 -6.86 -5.01
N GLU A 88 0.40 -7.89 -5.79
CA GLU A 88 -0.54 -7.82 -6.90
C GLU A 88 -1.66 -8.86 -6.72
N PRO A 89 -2.92 -8.54 -7.10
CA PRO A 89 -3.35 -7.31 -7.76
C PRO A 89 -3.50 -6.12 -6.80
N SER A 90 -2.86 -5.00 -7.14
CA SER A 90 -2.96 -3.72 -6.40
C SER A 90 -3.56 -2.60 -7.24
N ALA A 91 -4.39 -1.80 -6.60
CA ALA A 91 -4.81 -0.53 -7.16
C ALA A 91 -3.68 0.49 -6.97
N LEU A 92 -3.38 1.22 -8.04
CA LEU A 92 -2.37 2.26 -8.05
C LEU A 92 -3.00 3.62 -7.82
N PHE A 93 -2.43 4.41 -6.92
CA PHE A 93 -2.91 5.75 -6.67
C PHE A 93 -1.76 6.75 -6.52
N CYS A 94 -1.97 7.96 -7.03
CA CYS A 94 -0.95 8.98 -7.00
C CYS A 94 -0.76 9.49 -5.57
N GLY A 95 0.49 9.50 -5.11
CA GLY A 95 0.86 9.98 -3.78
C GLY A 95 1.34 11.43 -3.80
N ASN A 96 1.84 11.90 -2.66
CA ASN A 96 2.43 13.23 -2.57
C ASN A 96 3.73 13.35 -3.37
N ASP A 97 3.96 14.55 -3.89
CA ASP A 97 5.30 14.96 -4.28
C ASP A 97 6.16 15.18 -3.03
N LEU A 98 7.26 14.44 -2.93
CA LEU A 98 8.29 14.66 -1.93
C LEU A 98 9.38 15.53 -2.55
N VAL A 99 9.52 16.73 -2.03
CA VAL A 99 10.50 17.71 -2.49
C VAL A 99 11.63 17.77 -1.47
N LEU A 100 12.79 17.26 -1.86
CA LEU A 100 14.03 17.38 -1.11
C LEU A 100 14.78 18.62 -1.58
N THR A 101 15.21 19.46 -0.65
CA THR A 101 16.12 20.57 -0.93
C THR A 101 17.46 20.27 -0.28
N ASP A 102 18.49 19.99 -1.09
CA ASP A 102 19.87 19.75 -0.65
C ASP A 102 20.68 21.05 -0.75
N THR A 103 21.17 21.49 0.40
CA THR A 103 21.91 22.73 0.61
C THR A 103 23.40 22.45 0.55
N ILE A 104 24.04 22.96 -0.50
CA ILE A 104 25.46 22.82 -0.76
C ILE A 104 26.15 24.09 -0.25
N THR A 105 26.87 23.96 0.87
CA THR A 105 27.70 25.03 1.40
C THR A 105 29.16 24.75 1.08
N VAL A 106 29.77 25.64 0.30
CA VAL A 106 31.21 25.61 -0.03
C VAL A 106 31.87 26.83 0.57
N ARG A 107 33.14 26.71 0.94
CA ARG A 107 33.96 27.85 1.34
C ARG A 107 34.88 28.26 0.21
N ARG A 108 35.34 29.50 0.22
CA ARG A 108 36.32 30.01 -0.76
C ARG A 108 37.49 29.04 -0.98
N GLY A 109 38.06 28.49 0.09
CA GLY A 109 39.17 27.53 0.01
C GLY A 109 38.85 26.19 -0.67
N ASP A 110 37.57 25.85 -0.85
CA ASP A 110 37.12 24.62 -1.52
C ASP A 110 37.02 24.78 -3.05
N ALA A 111 37.27 26.00 -3.55
CA ALA A 111 37.15 26.32 -4.96
C ALA A 111 38.18 25.55 -5.80
N ARG A 112 37.77 25.11 -6.99
CA ARG A 112 38.68 24.48 -7.95
C ARG A 112 39.68 25.50 -8.49
N TYR A 113 39.18 26.71 -8.76
CA TYR A 113 39.95 27.88 -9.12
C TYR A 113 39.11 29.13 -8.85
N CYS A 114 39.77 30.27 -8.64
CA CYS A 114 39.14 31.57 -8.53
C CYS A 114 39.73 32.52 -9.57
N GLN A 115 38.88 33.34 -10.18
CA GLN A 115 39.25 34.37 -11.13
C GLN A 115 38.91 35.72 -10.52
N ARG A 116 39.90 36.62 -10.38
CA ARG A 116 39.63 38.00 -9.95
C ARG A 116 38.98 38.79 -11.09
N PHE A 117 37.92 39.52 -10.76
CA PHE A 117 37.25 40.45 -11.68
C PHE A 117 37.49 41.90 -11.30
N SER A 118 37.80 42.16 -10.03
CA SER A 118 38.20 43.47 -9.52
C SER A 118 39.31 43.31 -8.46
N PRO A 119 39.93 44.40 -7.98
CA PRO A 119 40.87 44.36 -6.87
C PRO A 119 40.26 43.78 -5.58
N THR A 120 38.95 43.90 -5.42
CA THR A 120 38.22 43.53 -4.20
C THR A 120 37.30 42.33 -4.37
N GLU A 121 37.15 41.77 -5.57
CA GLU A 121 36.22 40.67 -5.85
C GLU A 121 36.86 39.60 -6.75
N GLU A 122 36.61 38.34 -6.40
CA GLU A 122 36.87 37.20 -7.26
C GLU A 122 35.63 36.32 -7.37
N GLU A 123 35.51 35.65 -8.51
CA GLU A 123 34.55 34.59 -8.70
C GLU A 123 35.28 33.25 -8.59
N CYS A 124 34.84 32.41 -7.67
CA CYS A 124 35.37 31.08 -7.46
C CYS A 124 34.42 30.05 -8.08
N PHE A 125 34.99 29.07 -8.78
CA PHE A 125 34.25 28.01 -9.46
C PHE A 125 34.34 26.70 -8.70
N PHE A 126 33.19 26.08 -8.48
CA PHE A 126 33.04 24.88 -7.66
C PHE A 126 32.54 23.71 -8.49
N ARG A 127 33.01 22.52 -8.13
CA ARG A 127 32.51 21.25 -8.64
C ARG A 127 32.36 20.32 -7.45
N VAL A 128 31.14 20.18 -6.97
CA VAL A 128 30.83 19.45 -5.74
C VAL A 128 30.04 18.19 -6.11
N THR A 129 30.57 17.03 -5.76
CA THR A 129 29.82 15.77 -5.85
C THR A 129 29.14 15.52 -4.52
N GLN A 130 27.82 15.40 -4.55
CA GLN A 130 27.01 15.01 -3.41
C GLN A 130 26.65 13.53 -3.50
N ASN A 131 26.74 12.85 -2.36
CA ASN A 131 26.25 11.49 -2.17
C ASN A 131 25.42 11.48 -0.89
N ARG A 132 24.12 11.26 -1.03
CA ARG A 132 23.14 11.24 0.06
C ARG A 132 22.45 9.89 0.09
N GLN A 133 22.44 9.27 1.27
CA GLN A 133 21.59 8.15 1.58
C GLN A 133 20.54 8.67 2.55
N LEU A 134 19.28 8.65 2.12
CA LEU A 134 18.14 9.17 2.85
C LEU A 134 17.17 8.02 3.10
N ALA A 135 16.56 7.99 4.27
CA ALA A 135 15.37 7.19 4.52
C ALA A 135 14.24 8.17 4.89
N ILE A 136 13.13 8.06 4.17
CA ILE A 136 11.95 8.89 4.40
C ILE A 136 10.94 8.05 5.16
N ASP A 137 10.75 8.40 6.42
CA ASP A 137 9.85 7.74 7.34
C ASP A 137 8.39 8.02 6.98
N VAL A 138 7.59 6.95 6.91
CA VAL A 138 6.14 6.99 6.69
C VAL A 138 5.35 6.21 7.76
N SER A 139 5.99 5.83 8.87
CA SER A 139 5.46 4.95 9.93
C SER A 139 4.19 5.41 10.64
N GLY A 140 3.73 6.65 10.44
CA GLY A 140 2.46 7.14 10.98
C GLY A 140 1.24 6.93 10.06
N ALA A 141 1.35 6.05 9.06
CA ALA A 141 0.27 5.82 8.11
C ALA A 141 -0.73 4.78 8.66
N GLU A 142 -2.02 5.10 8.61
CA GLU A 142 -3.12 4.21 9.00
C GLU A 142 -3.96 3.82 7.79
N LEU A 143 -4.67 2.68 7.87
CA LEU A 143 -5.64 2.21 6.89
C LEU A 143 -7.06 2.66 7.27
N PRO A 144 -7.57 3.77 6.73
CA PRO A 144 -8.91 4.25 7.06
C PRO A 144 -9.98 3.28 6.54
N ILE A 145 -11.14 3.24 7.23
CA ILE A 145 -12.43 2.67 6.76
C ILE A 145 -12.45 1.14 6.57
N MET A 146 -11.35 0.48 6.17
CA MET A 146 -11.36 -0.97 5.91
C MET A 146 -11.50 -1.78 7.20
N GLY A 147 -10.97 -1.27 8.31
CA GLY A 147 -11.10 -1.81 9.65
C GLY A 147 -10.49 -0.86 10.68
N ARG A 148 -10.77 -1.14 11.96
CA ARG A 148 -10.04 -0.57 13.10
C ARG A 148 -10.18 -1.54 14.28
N THR A 149 -9.12 -2.28 14.52
CA THR A 149 -9.01 -3.40 15.45
C THR A 149 -7.90 -3.24 16.48
N GLU A 150 -7.05 -2.22 16.34
CA GLU A 150 -5.88 -2.01 17.22
C GLU A 150 -6.18 -1.12 18.43
N ASP A 151 -6.80 0.04 18.21
CA ASP A 151 -7.08 1.02 19.24
C ASP A 151 -8.57 1.31 19.30
N ASP A 152 -9.10 1.36 20.52
CA ASP A 152 -10.51 1.55 20.88
C ASP A 152 -11.45 0.33 20.81
N VAL A 153 -10.94 -0.87 20.52
CA VAL A 153 -11.67 -2.14 20.66
C VAL A 153 -10.99 -3.07 21.66
N VAL A 154 -11.74 -4.06 22.15
CA VAL A 154 -11.19 -5.13 22.99
C VAL A 154 -10.24 -5.99 22.15
N ASN A 155 -8.97 -6.07 22.55
CA ASN A 155 -7.97 -6.97 21.97
C ASN A 155 -6.93 -7.40 23.02
N SER A 156 -5.81 -8.00 22.63
CA SER A 156 -4.74 -8.42 23.54
C SER A 156 -4.06 -7.24 24.26
N GLN A 157 -3.96 -6.09 23.60
CA GLN A 157 -3.25 -4.89 24.09
C GLN A 157 -4.17 -3.91 24.82
N ASN A 158 -5.46 -3.89 24.48
CA ASN A 158 -6.46 -2.95 24.98
C ASN A 158 -7.71 -3.70 25.47
N GLN A 159 -7.97 -3.63 26.78
CA GLN A 159 -9.19 -4.20 27.39
C GLN A 159 -10.34 -3.19 27.50
N ASN A 160 -10.11 -1.94 27.11
CA ASN A 160 -11.09 -0.87 27.21
C ASN A 160 -11.63 -0.53 25.82
N GLU A 161 -12.87 -0.93 25.59
CA GLU A 161 -13.62 -0.50 24.43
C GLU A 161 -14.18 0.91 24.63
N THR A 162 -13.81 1.83 23.74
CA THR A 162 -14.34 3.19 23.73
C THR A 162 -15.32 3.40 22.58
N ARG A 163 -15.29 2.53 21.55
CA ARG A 163 -16.19 2.59 20.40
C ARG A 163 -17.45 1.76 20.61
N SER A 164 -18.60 2.36 20.30
CA SER A 164 -19.88 1.63 20.30
C SER A 164 -19.99 0.66 19.11
N ASP A 165 -20.74 -0.42 19.29
CA ASP A 165 -21.05 -1.37 18.21
C ASP A 165 -21.64 -0.70 16.96
N ALA A 166 -22.49 0.31 17.17
CA ALA A 166 -23.06 1.11 16.08
C ALA A 166 -21.98 1.84 15.28
N SER A 167 -21.00 2.48 15.94
CA SER A 167 -19.89 3.14 15.25
C SER A 167 -19.01 2.14 14.50
N LYS A 168 -18.69 0.97 15.10
CA LYS A 168 -17.90 -0.07 14.41
C LYS A 168 -18.52 -0.43 13.06
N ILE A 169 -19.80 -0.78 13.04
CA ILE A 169 -20.46 -1.23 11.81
C ILE A 169 -20.84 -0.09 10.87
N ASN A 170 -20.90 1.16 11.34
CA ASN A 170 -21.22 2.30 10.48
C ASN A 170 -19.97 2.82 9.77
N ASP A 171 -18.83 2.78 10.45
CA ASP A 171 -17.62 3.49 10.01
C ASP A 171 -16.61 2.56 9.33
N TYR A 172 -16.75 1.23 9.50
CA TYR A 172 -15.76 0.25 9.04
C TYR A 172 -16.33 -0.95 8.27
N VAL A 173 -15.65 -1.32 7.18
CA VAL A 173 -16.07 -2.38 6.24
C VAL A 173 -16.01 -3.77 6.86
N SER A 174 -14.90 -4.14 7.50
CA SER A 174 -14.73 -5.47 8.12
C SER A 174 -15.80 -5.73 9.18
N TRP A 175 -16.04 -4.74 10.06
CA TRP A 175 -17.08 -4.77 11.07
C TRP A 175 -18.49 -4.82 10.48
N TYR A 176 -18.78 -4.00 9.45
CA TYR A 176 -20.09 -4.00 8.83
C TYR A 176 -20.41 -5.36 8.19
N LEU A 177 -19.50 -5.90 7.38
CA LEU A 177 -19.71 -7.15 6.65
C LEU A 177 -19.84 -8.34 7.60
N SER A 178 -18.95 -8.43 8.59
CA SER A 178 -18.88 -9.59 9.49
C SER A 178 -19.83 -9.52 10.69
N GLY A 179 -20.22 -8.31 11.09
CA GLY A 179 -20.94 -8.05 12.34
C GLY A 179 -20.02 -7.97 13.57
N VAL A 180 -20.57 -7.49 14.69
CA VAL A 180 -19.86 -7.42 15.99
C VAL A 180 -20.13 -8.62 16.90
N ASP A 181 -21.20 -9.36 16.62
CA ASP A 181 -21.64 -10.51 17.41
C ASP A 181 -20.81 -11.76 17.10
N HIS A 182 -20.88 -12.76 17.98
CA HIS A 182 -20.19 -14.05 17.83
C HIS A 182 -18.73 -13.92 17.38
N LYS A 183 -17.96 -13.10 18.10
CA LYS A 183 -16.50 -12.96 17.96
C LYS A 183 -15.83 -13.46 19.23
N ALA A 184 -14.56 -13.78 19.21
CA ALA A 184 -13.87 -14.29 20.40
C ALA A 184 -13.87 -13.26 21.55
N GLU A 185 -13.84 -11.97 21.20
CA GLU A 185 -13.75 -10.83 22.12
C GLU A 185 -15.10 -10.49 22.75
N TYR A 186 -16.19 -10.87 22.11
CA TYR A 186 -17.55 -10.50 22.50
C TYR A 186 -18.33 -11.78 22.81
N GLY A 187 -18.80 -11.91 24.05
CA GLY A 187 -19.54 -13.07 24.52
C GLY A 187 -20.92 -13.21 23.87
N PHE A 188 -21.84 -13.92 24.53
CA PHE A 188 -23.20 -14.05 24.02
C PHE A 188 -23.86 -12.68 23.78
N SER A 189 -24.29 -12.48 22.54
CA SER A 189 -24.96 -11.26 22.14
C SER A 189 -26.40 -11.25 22.61
N GLU A 190 -26.86 -10.09 23.05
CA GLU A 190 -28.27 -9.87 23.35
C GLU A 190 -29.09 -9.89 22.05
N GLU A 191 -30.39 -10.20 22.13
CA GLU A 191 -31.27 -10.29 20.95
C GLU A 191 -31.26 -8.99 20.12
N GLU A 192 -31.15 -7.83 20.79
CA GLU A 192 -31.02 -6.53 20.14
C GLU A 192 -29.72 -6.40 19.33
N GLN A 193 -28.61 -6.93 19.84
CA GLN A 193 -27.32 -6.91 19.14
C GLN A 193 -27.34 -7.81 17.91
N VAL A 194 -27.97 -8.99 17.99
CA VAL A 194 -28.12 -9.89 16.84
C VAL A 194 -28.95 -9.22 15.73
N VAL A 195 -30.04 -8.57 16.10
CA VAL A 195 -30.90 -7.91 15.11
C VAL A 195 -30.21 -6.69 14.50
N ASN A 196 -29.51 -5.88 15.29
CA ASN A 196 -28.97 -4.60 14.82
C ASN A 196 -27.56 -4.73 14.24
N TYR A 197 -26.72 -5.62 14.77
CA TYR A 197 -25.27 -5.58 14.57
C TYR A 197 -24.63 -6.84 13.95
N SER A 198 -25.40 -7.85 13.51
CA SER A 198 -24.84 -9.06 12.85
C SER A 198 -24.30 -8.89 11.42
N GLY A 199 -24.24 -7.67 10.89
CA GLY A 199 -23.84 -7.42 9.50
C GLY A 199 -24.82 -7.98 8.45
N PRO A 200 -24.63 -7.66 7.16
CA PRO A 200 -25.52 -8.12 6.09
C PRO A 200 -25.35 -9.61 5.78
N ILE A 201 -24.14 -10.15 5.90
CA ILE A 201 -23.83 -11.55 5.55
C ILE A 201 -24.65 -12.51 6.41
N ARG A 202 -24.64 -12.35 7.74
CA ARG A 202 -25.43 -13.20 8.64
C ARG A 202 -26.93 -13.03 8.49
N LYS A 203 -27.38 -11.82 8.11
CA LYS A 203 -28.81 -11.49 7.94
C LYS A 203 -29.39 -11.98 6.62
N LEU A 204 -28.61 -11.95 5.55
CA LEU A 204 -29.09 -12.16 4.19
C LEU A 204 -28.80 -13.57 3.67
N LEU A 205 -27.73 -14.22 4.17
CA LEU A 205 -27.38 -15.56 3.73
C LEU A 205 -28.22 -16.62 4.42
N PRO A 206 -28.69 -17.65 3.69
CA PRO A 206 -29.23 -18.85 4.31
C PRO A 206 -28.20 -19.49 5.24
N LEU A 207 -28.67 -19.99 6.39
CA LEU A 207 -27.80 -20.62 7.40
C LEU A 207 -26.93 -21.74 6.83
N SER A 208 -27.42 -22.51 5.87
CA SER A 208 -26.64 -23.57 5.21
C SER A 208 -25.45 -23.04 4.41
N ILE A 209 -25.56 -21.84 3.83
CA ILE A 209 -24.46 -21.20 3.09
C ILE A 209 -23.44 -20.63 4.08
N GLN A 210 -23.91 -20.01 5.17
CA GLN A 210 -23.03 -19.59 6.26
C GLN A 210 -22.22 -20.76 6.81
N HIS A 211 -22.88 -21.90 7.07
CA HIS A 211 -22.21 -23.11 7.53
C HIS A 211 -21.19 -23.66 6.53
N LYS A 212 -21.50 -23.63 5.23
CA LYS A 212 -20.54 -24.03 4.20
C LYS A 212 -19.29 -23.16 4.23
N SER A 213 -19.46 -21.83 4.31
CA SER A 213 -18.36 -20.86 4.38
C SER A 213 -17.47 -21.09 5.62
N GLN A 214 -18.10 -21.39 6.77
CA GLN A 214 -17.38 -21.73 8.00
C GLN A 214 -16.61 -23.06 7.88
N ILE A 215 -17.18 -24.07 7.22
CA ILE A 215 -16.49 -25.33 6.93
C ILE A 215 -15.29 -25.09 6.02
N GLU A 216 -15.44 -24.27 4.98
CA GLU A 216 -14.35 -23.89 4.06
C GLU A 216 -13.23 -23.14 4.80
N THR A 217 -13.59 -22.23 5.70
CA THR A 217 -12.67 -21.59 6.65
C THR A 217 -11.89 -22.59 7.48
N LEU A 218 -12.56 -23.56 8.09
CA LEU A 218 -11.89 -24.56 8.91
C LEU A 218 -10.97 -25.45 8.08
N ASN A 219 -11.32 -25.74 6.83
CA ASN A 219 -10.52 -26.60 5.96
C ASN A 219 -9.23 -25.94 5.45
N ARG A 220 -9.14 -24.61 5.43
CA ARG A 220 -7.98 -23.83 4.91
C ARG A 220 -6.96 -23.37 5.98
N ARG A 221 -7.21 -23.68 7.25
CA ARG A 221 -6.28 -23.39 8.36
C ARG A 221 -4.87 -23.95 8.11
N GLU A 222 -3.84 -23.29 8.65
CA GLU A 222 -2.41 -23.68 8.63
C GLU A 222 -1.75 -23.70 7.22
N VAL A 223 -2.52 -23.55 6.15
CA VAL A 223 -2.00 -23.41 4.78
C VAL A 223 -2.15 -21.95 4.33
N GLU A 224 -3.36 -21.42 4.45
CA GLU A 224 -3.74 -20.08 3.97
C GLU A 224 -4.19 -19.19 5.14
N ARG A 225 -4.38 -19.75 6.33
CA ARG A 225 -4.82 -19.00 7.51
C ARG A 225 -3.97 -19.30 8.72
N HIS A 226 -3.67 -18.22 9.42
CA HIS A 226 -3.28 -18.25 10.82
C HIS A 226 -4.29 -19.04 11.66
N ASP A 227 -3.79 -19.81 12.62
CA ASP A 227 -4.64 -20.60 13.53
C ASP A 227 -5.29 -19.73 14.61
N GLN A 228 -6.15 -18.82 14.18
CA GLN A 228 -6.73 -17.79 15.01
C GLN A 228 -7.66 -18.35 16.08
N VAL A 229 -7.78 -17.61 17.19
CA VAL A 229 -8.78 -17.88 18.22
C VAL A 229 -10.18 -17.59 17.70
N VAL A 230 -11.05 -18.60 17.77
CA VAL A 230 -12.44 -18.51 17.32
C VAL A 230 -13.34 -18.07 18.48
N VAL A 231 -13.15 -18.67 19.65
CA VAL A 231 -14.02 -18.48 20.82
C VAL A 231 -13.35 -19.02 22.08
N CYS A 232 -13.76 -18.51 23.24
CA CYS A 232 -13.45 -19.12 24.52
C CYS A 232 -14.69 -19.57 25.24
N ALA A 233 -14.60 -20.73 25.89
CA ALA A 233 -15.71 -21.27 26.64
C ALA A 233 -15.22 -21.95 27.91
N ASN A 234 -16.00 -21.81 28.98
CA ASN A 234 -15.79 -22.59 30.18
C ASN A 234 -16.42 -23.97 29.98
N GLN A 235 -15.65 -25.03 30.22
CA GLN A 235 -16.22 -26.37 30.33
C GLN A 235 -17.22 -26.41 31.49
N ALA A 236 -18.42 -26.94 31.22
CA ALA A 236 -19.40 -27.20 32.26
C ALA A 236 -18.85 -28.20 33.31
N PHE A 237 -19.42 -28.19 34.51
CA PHE A 237 -18.99 -28.99 35.67
C PHE A 237 -18.66 -30.45 35.28
N LEU A 238 -17.40 -30.88 35.50
CA LEU A 238 -16.81 -32.19 35.15
C LEU A 238 -16.54 -32.48 33.66
N GLY A 239 -16.67 -31.50 32.75
CA GLY A 239 -16.39 -31.70 31.31
C GLY A 239 -17.35 -32.66 30.61
N LEU A 240 -18.44 -33.06 31.28
CA LEU A 240 -19.31 -34.16 30.87
C LEU A 240 -20.77 -33.77 30.66
N ILE A 241 -21.29 -32.70 31.29
CA ILE A 241 -22.73 -32.37 31.25
C ILE A 241 -22.97 -30.84 31.25
N GLY A 242 -23.66 -30.33 30.22
CA GLY A 242 -24.16 -28.94 30.14
C GLY A 242 -23.79 -28.19 28.85
N PRO A 243 -24.53 -27.12 28.49
CA PRO A 243 -24.17 -26.24 27.37
C PRO A 243 -22.83 -25.57 27.63
N SER A 244 -22.09 -25.28 26.56
CA SER A 244 -20.83 -24.54 26.68
C SER A 244 -21.16 -23.08 26.97
N ASN A 245 -20.75 -22.58 28.13
CA ASN A 245 -20.86 -21.15 28.42
C ASN A 245 -19.72 -20.44 27.70
N VAL A 246 -20.03 -19.87 26.54
CA VAL A 246 -19.14 -18.96 25.82
C VAL A 246 -18.88 -17.74 26.69
N ASN A 247 -17.61 -17.40 26.86
CA ASN A 247 -17.19 -16.16 27.49
C ASN A 247 -16.29 -15.39 26.53
N PRO A 248 -16.27 -14.06 26.62
CA PRO A 248 -15.19 -13.26 26.04
C PRO A 248 -13.84 -13.84 26.46
N CYS A 249 -12.92 -14.14 25.53
CA CYS A 249 -11.66 -14.78 25.97
C CYS A 249 -10.80 -13.88 26.83
N ASN A 250 -10.97 -12.56 26.75
CA ASN A 250 -10.30 -11.63 27.66
C ASN A 250 -10.74 -11.79 29.13
N GLN A 251 -11.82 -12.53 29.39
CA GLN A 251 -12.29 -12.91 30.72
C GLN A 251 -11.84 -14.32 31.14
N GLY A 252 -11.04 -14.99 30.30
CA GLY A 252 -10.57 -16.36 30.50
C GLY A 252 -11.52 -17.44 29.96
N GLY A 253 -11.10 -18.69 30.10
CA GLY A 253 -11.80 -19.87 29.58
C GLY A 253 -10.86 -20.77 28.77
N ASP A 254 -11.38 -21.91 28.31
CA ASP A 254 -10.62 -22.73 27.37
C ASP A 254 -10.67 -22.07 25.99
N VAL A 255 -9.50 -21.89 25.40
CA VAL A 255 -9.31 -21.27 24.08
C VAL A 255 -9.59 -22.31 22.99
N TYR A 256 -10.46 -21.97 22.05
CA TYR A 256 -10.76 -22.77 20.87
C TYR A 256 -10.27 -22.04 19.62
N ARG A 257 -9.30 -22.64 18.92
CA ARG A 257 -8.70 -22.13 17.67
C ARG A 257 -9.24 -22.88 16.46
N LEU A 258 -9.00 -22.42 15.24
CA LEU A 258 -9.45 -23.13 14.02
C LEU A 258 -8.97 -24.59 13.99
N SER A 259 -7.72 -24.85 14.37
CA SER A 259 -7.10 -26.18 14.50
C SER A 259 -7.83 -27.07 15.51
N THR A 260 -8.44 -26.48 16.53
CA THR A 260 -9.18 -27.21 17.57
C THR A 260 -10.37 -27.97 16.99
N TRP A 261 -10.89 -27.58 15.81
CA TRP A 261 -11.93 -28.32 15.08
C TRP A 261 -11.39 -29.50 14.27
N ALA A 262 -10.08 -29.66 14.08
CA ALA A 262 -9.51 -30.78 13.35
C ALA A 262 -8.82 -31.84 14.21
N GLU A 263 -8.29 -31.46 15.37
CA GLU A 263 -7.32 -32.32 16.08
C GLU A 263 -7.89 -33.32 17.09
N GLU A 264 -9.01 -33.04 17.78
CA GLU A 264 -9.45 -34.02 18.80
C GLU A 264 -10.19 -35.21 18.15
N ASP A 265 -9.49 -36.33 18.13
CA ASP A 265 -10.08 -37.66 17.97
C ASP A 265 -11.20 -37.84 19.01
N LEU A 266 -12.45 -37.92 18.54
CA LEU A 266 -13.62 -38.17 19.38
C LEU A 266 -13.65 -39.63 19.89
N SER A 267 -12.53 -40.36 19.85
CA SER A 267 -12.37 -41.70 20.41
C SER A 267 -12.73 -41.81 21.90
N PHE A 268 -12.55 -40.74 22.68
CA PHE A 268 -13.04 -40.71 24.07
C PHE A 268 -14.58 -40.87 24.12
N TRP A 269 -15.31 -40.20 23.22
CA TRP A 269 -16.76 -40.33 23.10
C TRP A 269 -17.15 -41.73 22.66
N ASN A 270 -16.43 -42.32 21.70
CA ASN A 270 -16.64 -43.70 21.31
C ASN A 270 -16.51 -44.65 22.52
N SER A 271 -15.57 -44.39 23.45
CA SER A 271 -15.43 -45.13 24.70
C SER A 271 -16.61 -44.91 25.67
N ALA A 272 -17.08 -43.67 25.82
CA ALA A 272 -18.25 -43.33 26.64
C ALA A 272 -19.55 -43.95 26.08
N ILE A 273 -19.75 -43.92 24.77
CA ILE A 273 -20.88 -44.53 24.07
C ILE A 273 -20.88 -46.04 24.27
N ASN A 274 -19.73 -46.72 24.14
CA ASN A 274 -19.64 -48.15 24.42
C ASN A 274 -20.06 -48.49 25.86
N THR A 275 -19.76 -47.60 26.82
CA THR A 275 -20.16 -47.76 28.22
C THR A 275 -21.67 -47.56 28.41
N LEU A 276 -22.24 -46.50 27.82
CA LEU A 276 -23.67 -46.23 27.83
C LEU A 276 -24.48 -47.30 27.10
N GLU A 277 -23.97 -47.81 25.98
CA GLU A 277 -24.57 -48.91 25.22
C GLU A 277 -24.75 -50.14 26.10
N ASN A 278 -23.74 -50.50 26.91
CA ASN A 278 -23.84 -51.62 27.84
C ASN A 278 -24.87 -51.40 28.96
N ILE A 279 -25.03 -50.15 29.43
CA ILE A 279 -26.02 -49.80 30.46
C ILE A 279 -27.45 -49.86 29.90
N PHE A 280 -27.69 -49.27 28.73
CA PHE A 280 -29.02 -49.22 28.11
C PHE A 280 -29.51 -50.58 27.64
N VAL A 281 -28.63 -51.41 27.09
CA VAL A 281 -28.98 -52.80 26.73
C VAL A 281 -29.36 -53.62 27.96
N GLY A 282 -28.75 -53.32 29.12
CA GLY A 282 -29.13 -53.93 30.41
C GLY A 282 -30.48 -53.47 30.95
N LEU A 283 -30.86 -52.21 30.70
CA LEU A 283 -32.11 -51.61 31.17
C LEU A 283 -33.31 -51.90 30.26
N LEU A 284 -33.10 -52.03 28.94
CA LEU A 284 -34.15 -52.27 27.94
C LEU A 284 -33.81 -53.49 27.08
N PRO A 285 -33.97 -54.72 27.62
CA PRO A 285 -33.71 -55.94 26.89
C PRO A 285 -34.67 -56.05 25.68
N GLY A 286 -34.12 -55.86 24.48
CA GLY A 286 -34.87 -55.89 23.21
C GLY A 286 -34.56 -54.73 22.26
N VAL A 287 -33.94 -53.65 22.74
CA VAL A 287 -33.44 -52.59 21.85
C VAL A 287 -32.14 -53.06 21.20
N ALA A 288 -32.08 -53.03 19.87
CA ALA A 288 -30.88 -53.43 19.14
C ALA A 288 -29.71 -52.48 19.49
N ARG A 289 -28.55 -53.05 19.84
CA ARG A 289 -27.29 -52.33 20.06
C ARG A 289 -26.97 -51.35 18.93
N SER A 290 -27.24 -51.76 17.68
CA SER A 290 -27.09 -50.90 16.51
C SER A 290 -27.98 -49.66 16.55
N ALA A 291 -29.22 -49.76 17.02
CA ALA A 291 -30.12 -48.60 17.11
C ALA A 291 -29.62 -47.60 18.17
N ILE A 292 -29.06 -48.07 19.29
CA ILE A 292 -28.45 -47.22 20.31
C ILE A 292 -27.18 -46.57 19.77
N ARG A 293 -26.31 -47.34 19.11
CA ARG A 293 -25.05 -46.84 18.55
C ARG A 293 -25.26 -45.84 17.41
N THR A 294 -26.22 -46.08 16.52
CA THR A 294 -26.56 -45.13 15.45
C THR A 294 -27.24 -43.88 16.01
N SER A 295 -28.02 -43.99 17.08
CA SER A 295 -28.64 -42.83 17.76
C SER A 295 -27.66 -42.02 18.62
N LEU A 296 -26.63 -42.66 19.20
CA LEU A 296 -25.72 -42.04 20.17
C LEU A 296 -24.28 -41.88 19.71
N GLY A 297 -23.85 -42.50 18.61
CA GLY A 297 -22.43 -42.54 18.24
C GLY A 297 -22.07 -42.12 16.82
N ASP A 298 -22.85 -42.50 15.81
CA ASP A 298 -22.43 -42.26 14.41
C ASP A 298 -22.59 -40.78 13.98
N HIS A 299 -23.58 -40.06 14.52
CA HIS A 299 -23.83 -38.64 14.16
C HIS A 299 -23.01 -37.64 15.00
N TRP A 300 -22.50 -38.08 16.15
CA TRP A 300 -21.77 -37.24 17.10
C TRP A 300 -20.28 -37.14 16.78
N ASN A 301 -19.79 -37.95 15.84
CA ASN A 301 -18.40 -37.92 15.39
C ASN A 301 -18.10 -36.78 14.40
N ASN A 302 -19.09 -35.99 13.98
CA ASN A 302 -18.86 -34.89 13.05
C ASN A 302 -18.90 -33.54 13.78
N ARG A 303 -17.80 -32.80 13.69
CA ARG A 303 -17.65 -31.45 14.28
C ARG A 303 -18.33 -30.39 13.42
N TYR A 304 -18.57 -30.72 12.16
CA TYR A 304 -19.23 -29.86 11.19
C TYR A 304 -20.74 -30.13 11.16
N PRO A 305 -21.56 -29.09 10.95
CA PRO A 305 -22.97 -29.29 10.69
C PRO A 305 -23.17 -30.11 9.41
N PRO A 306 -24.21 -30.96 9.35
CA PRO A 306 -24.63 -31.52 8.08
C PRO A 306 -25.06 -30.40 7.12
N LEU A 307 -24.83 -30.60 5.83
CA LEU A 307 -25.24 -29.66 4.78
C LEU A 307 -26.43 -30.25 4.02
N PRO A 308 -27.44 -29.43 3.65
CA PRO A 308 -28.71 -29.94 3.11
C PRO A 308 -28.54 -30.68 1.78
N TRP A 309 -27.58 -30.29 0.94
CA TRP A 309 -27.29 -30.97 -0.33
C TRP A 309 -26.63 -32.35 -0.19
N ASN A 310 -26.26 -32.75 1.03
CA ASN A 310 -25.77 -34.11 1.30
C ASN A 310 -26.91 -35.11 1.53
N TYR A 311 -28.17 -34.67 1.45
CA TYR A 311 -29.35 -35.47 1.76
C TYR A 311 -30.40 -35.35 0.65
N ASP A 312 -31.04 -36.47 0.33
CA ASP A 312 -32.16 -36.52 -0.61
C ASP A 312 -33.51 -36.18 0.07
N ASP A 313 -33.59 -36.28 1.40
CA ASP A 313 -34.80 -36.02 2.21
C ASP A 313 -34.55 -34.91 3.26
N ASP A 314 -35.29 -33.81 3.17
CA ASP A 314 -35.22 -32.69 4.12
C ASP A 314 -35.43 -33.12 5.58
N LYS A 315 -36.22 -34.17 5.83
CA LYS A 315 -36.48 -34.67 7.18
C LYS A 315 -35.30 -35.45 7.73
N GLU A 316 -34.53 -36.09 6.86
CA GLU A 316 -33.28 -36.75 7.23
C GLU A 316 -32.22 -35.69 7.54
N PHE A 317 -32.07 -34.67 6.68
CA PHE A 317 -31.24 -33.51 6.98
C PHE A 317 -31.59 -32.87 8.33
N MET A 318 -32.88 -32.56 8.55
CA MET A 318 -33.32 -31.92 9.80
C MET A 318 -33.08 -32.81 11.02
N LYS A 319 -33.26 -34.13 10.90
CA LYS A 319 -32.91 -35.09 11.94
C LYS A 319 -31.43 -34.96 12.30
N HIS A 320 -30.54 -35.06 11.32
CA HIS A 320 -29.09 -35.00 11.58
C HIS A 320 -28.64 -33.62 12.06
N TYR A 321 -29.26 -32.56 11.58
CA TYR A 321 -28.97 -31.21 12.01
C TYR A 321 -29.36 -31.00 13.47
N LEU A 322 -30.55 -31.43 13.87
CA LEU A 322 -30.99 -31.34 15.28
C LEU A 322 -30.19 -32.27 16.19
N GLU A 323 -29.80 -33.45 15.70
CA GLU A 323 -28.87 -34.34 16.41
C GLU A 323 -27.51 -33.70 16.61
N TRP A 324 -26.93 -33.10 15.57
CA TRP A 324 -25.69 -32.30 15.70
C TRP A 324 -25.84 -31.15 16.70
N ARG A 325 -27.03 -30.55 16.78
CA ARG A 325 -27.43 -29.52 17.77
C ARG A 325 -27.70 -30.05 19.18
N GLY A 326 -27.39 -31.30 19.50
CA GLY A 326 -27.59 -31.83 20.85
C GLY A 326 -28.94 -32.52 21.10
N ASN A 327 -29.80 -32.67 20.09
CA ASN A 327 -31.12 -33.31 20.26
C ASN A 327 -31.05 -34.83 20.05
N SER A 328 -31.95 -35.56 20.70
CA SER A 328 -32.24 -36.95 20.33
C SER A 328 -33.46 -37.00 19.43
N CYS A 329 -33.29 -37.43 18.18
CA CYS A 329 -34.35 -37.41 17.18
C CYS A 329 -34.72 -38.81 16.67
N ILE A 330 -36.01 -39.05 16.45
CA ILE A 330 -36.53 -40.27 15.80
C ILE A 330 -37.47 -39.91 14.64
N LEU A 331 -37.33 -40.62 13.53
CA LEU A 331 -38.28 -40.58 12.41
C LEU A 331 -39.30 -41.70 12.60
N VAL A 332 -40.54 -41.34 12.91
CA VAL A 332 -41.63 -42.32 13.09
C VAL A 332 -42.38 -42.47 11.77
N PRO A 333 -42.39 -43.68 11.16
CA PRO A 333 -43.23 -43.94 10.01
C PRO A 333 -44.69 -44.09 10.47
N PHE A 334 -45.54 -43.15 10.07
CA PHE A 334 -46.99 -43.30 10.22
C PHE A 334 -47.56 -44.19 9.08
N PRO A 335 -48.76 -44.77 9.25
CA PRO A 335 -49.40 -45.63 8.23
C PRO A 335 -49.41 -44.98 6.84
N PRO A 336 -49.52 -45.77 5.75
CA PRO A 336 -48.90 -45.56 4.42
C PRO A 336 -49.26 -44.29 3.64
N PHE A 337 -50.09 -43.41 4.19
CA PHE A 337 -50.51 -42.14 3.59
C PHE A 337 -49.88 -40.91 4.24
N PHE A 338 -49.14 -41.06 5.36
CA PHE A 338 -48.53 -39.94 6.06
C PHE A 338 -47.00 -39.95 5.87
N SER A 339 -46.46 -38.80 5.44
CA SER A 339 -45.01 -38.57 5.41
C SER A 339 -44.39 -38.80 6.80
N ARG A 340 -43.17 -39.35 6.88
CA ARG A 340 -42.45 -39.60 8.16
C ARG A 340 -42.49 -38.36 9.06
N SER A 341 -42.78 -38.50 10.36
CA SER A 341 -42.75 -37.35 11.29
C SER A 341 -41.44 -37.38 12.09
N LEU A 342 -40.82 -36.21 12.23
CA LEU A 342 -39.61 -36.02 13.03
C LEU A 342 -40.03 -35.63 14.45
N PHE A 343 -39.61 -36.42 15.44
CA PHE A 343 -39.76 -36.10 16.86
C PHE A 343 -38.39 -35.96 17.47
N CYS A 344 -38.09 -34.80 18.05
CA CYS A 344 -36.83 -34.50 18.72
C CYS A 344 -37.09 -34.07 20.16
N VAL A 345 -36.20 -34.47 21.06
CA VAL A 345 -36.17 -34.01 22.46
C VAL A 345 -34.76 -33.53 22.77
N ASP A 346 -34.65 -32.42 23.51
CA ASP A 346 -33.37 -31.95 24.03
C ASP A 346 -32.73 -33.08 24.84
N ASN A 347 -31.49 -33.45 24.52
CA ASN A 347 -30.78 -34.49 25.22
C ASN A 347 -29.75 -33.87 26.18
N PRO A 348 -30.06 -33.73 27.49
CA PRO A 348 -29.15 -33.12 28.44
C PRO A 348 -27.87 -33.93 28.67
N LEU A 349 -27.83 -35.19 28.20
CA LEU A 349 -26.67 -36.07 28.30
C LEU A 349 -25.71 -35.89 27.13
N VAL A 350 -26.06 -35.08 26.12
CA VAL A 350 -25.20 -34.90 24.97
C VAL A 350 -24.76 -33.45 24.85
N LEU A 351 -23.44 -33.28 24.84
CA LEU A 351 -22.79 -31.98 24.78
C LEU A 351 -22.94 -31.41 23.37
N ASN A 352 -23.59 -30.25 23.27
CA ASN A 352 -23.70 -29.51 22.02
C ASN A 352 -22.49 -28.58 21.76
N LYS A 353 -21.35 -28.87 22.39
CA LYS A 353 -20.17 -28.00 22.41
C LYS A 353 -19.81 -27.48 21.01
N TRP A 354 -19.64 -28.37 20.05
CA TRP A 354 -19.24 -27.96 18.70
C TRP A 354 -20.30 -27.13 18.00
N ALA A 355 -21.59 -27.47 18.13
CA ALA A 355 -22.63 -26.70 17.46
C ALA A 355 -22.95 -25.37 18.15
N ASP A 356 -22.69 -25.25 19.46
CA ASP A 356 -22.78 -23.98 20.19
C ASP A 356 -21.66 -23.03 19.74
N LEU A 357 -20.43 -23.57 19.61
CA LEU A 357 -19.24 -22.80 19.25
C LEU A 357 -19.11 -22.54 17.74
N PHE A 358 -19.76 -23.34 16.88
CA PHE A 358 -19.59 -23.25 15.43
C PHE A 358 -19.95 -21.88 14.84
N SER A 359 -20.93 -21.20 15.43
CA SER A 359 -21.37 -19.86 15.00
C SER A 359 -20.27 -18.78 15.10
N TYR A 360 -19.25 -19.00 15.93
CA TYR A 360 -18.13 -18.09 16.12
C TYR A 360 -17.04 -18.25 15.06
N VAL A 361 -17.07 -19.34 14.27
CA VAL A 361 -16.14 -19.54 13.16
C VAL A 361 -16.32 -18.40 12.16
N PRO A 362 -15.27 -17.67 11.79
CA PRO A 362 -15.37 -16.58 10.82
C PRO A 362 -15.91 -17.06 9.47
N LEU A 363 -16.65 -16.19 8.78
CA LEU A 363 -17.33 -16.54 7.53
C LEU A 363 -16.41 -16.39 6.32
N SER A 364 -15.47 -15.45 6.34
CA SER A 364 -14.51 -15.25 5.27
C SER A 364 -13.44 -16.33 5.31
N SER A 365 -13.46 -17.20 4.30
CA SER A 365 -12.26 -17.84 3.77
C SER A 365 -12.13 -17.41 2.33
N THR A 366 -11.02 -16.78 1.96
CA THR A 366 -10.83 -16.38 0.57
C THR A 366 -10.65 -17.58 -0.33
N ASP A 367 -10.99 -17.41 -1.61
CA ASP A 367 -11.17 -18.47 -2.58
C ASP A 367 -9.96 -18.63 -3.53
N GLU A 368 -9.82 -19.84 -4.08
CA GLU A 368 -8.90 -20.34 -5.12
C GLU A 368 -7.37 -20.13 -5.06
N ASP A 369 -6.81 -19.08 -4.48
CA ASP A 369 -5.34 -18.88 -4.53
C ASP A 369 -4.63 -19.45 -3.28
N VAL A 370 -3.92 -20.57 -3.49
CA VAL A 370 -3.23 -21.38 -2.47
C VAL A 370 -2.10 -20.61 -1.75
N ASN A 371 -1.82 -19.37 -2.14
CA ASN A 371 -0.75 -18.52 -1.63
C ASN A 371 -1.25 -17.26 -0.90
N SER A 372 -2.55 -17.16 -0.61
CA SER A 372 -3.13 -15.97 0.01
C SER A 372 -3.49 -16.18 1.49
N SER A 373 -3.39 -15.12 2.30
CA SER A 373 -3.79 -15.18 3.70
C SER A 373 -4.62 -14.06 4.26
N THR A 374 -5.28 -14.41 5.36
CA THR A 374 -6.57 -13.88 5.76
C THR A 374 -6.61 -12.61 6.58
N GLU A 375 -5.53 -11.84 6.73
CA GLU A 375 -5.59 -10.64 7.57
C GLU A 375 -4.89 -9.45 6.93
N ASP A 376 -3.57 -9.48 6.87
CA ASP A 376 -2.78 -8.37 6.36
C ASP A 376 -2.27 -8.72 4.95
N ARG A 377 -2.40 -7.77 4.02
CA ARG A 377 -1.81 -7.85 2.68
C ARG A 377 -0.63 -6.90 2.56
N LEU A 378 0.42 -7.34 1.90
CA LEU A 378 1.56 -6.49 1.59
C LEU A 378 1.20 -5.55 0.42
N GLY A 379 1.22 -4.25 0.68
CA GLY A 379 1.27 -3.22 -0.34
C GLY A 379 2.51 -2.37 -0.14
N GLN A 380 2.65 -1.31 -0.93
CA GLN A 380 3.88 -0.50 -0.94
C GLN A 380 3.60 0.96 -1.26
N ILE A 381 4.48 1.84 -0.82
CA ILE A 381 4.64 3.19 -1.36
C ILE A 381 6.01 3.30 -2.02
N GLU A 382 6.00 3.68 -3.31
CA GLU A 382 7.21 3.76 -4.12
C GLU A 382 7.38 5.14 -4.75
N VAL A 383 8.61 5.47 -5.14
CA VAL A 383 8.93 6.69 -5.87
C VAL A 383 8.91 6.40 -7.36
N ILE A 384 8.08 7.14 -8.09
CA ILE A 384 7.99 7.11 -9.54
C ILE A 384 8.57 8.38 -10.16
N ASN A 385 9.30 8.21 -11.27
CA ASN A 385 9.86 9.30 -12.06
C ASN A 385 10.65 10.35 -11.23
N PRO A 386 11.64 9.94 -10.40
CA PRO A 386 12.41 10.90 -9.62
C PRO A 386 13.18 11.85 -10.54
N SER A 387 13.22 13.13 -10.17
CA SER A 387 13.93 14.16 -10.95
C SER A 387 14.69 15.13 -10.06
N ILE A 388 15.74 15.75 -10.60
CA ILE A 388 16.53 16.78 -9.91
C ILE A 388 16.66 18.01 -10.80
N GLN A 389 16.51 19.18 -10.19
CA GLN A 389 16.61 20.47 -10.85
C GLN A 389 17.40 21.44 -9.96
N ALA A 390 18.18 22.31 -10.59
CA ALA A 390 18.81 23.42 -9.90
C ALA A 390 17.75 24.46 -9.49
N VAL A 391 17.84 24.97 -8.26
CA VAL A 391 16.95 26.04 -7.79
C VAL A 391 17.38 27.39 -8.34
N GLN A 392 18.70 27.61 -8.42
CA GLN A 392 19.29 28.82 -8.97
C GLN A 392 19.79 28.60 -10.42
N PRO A 393 19.71 29.61 -11.29
CA PRO A 393 20.07 29.47 -12.71
C PRO A 393 21.58 29.31 -12.96
N ASP A 394 22.43 29.67 -12.00
CA ASP A 394 23.90 29.54 -12.07
C ASP A 394 24.42 28.16 -11.65
N VAL A 395 23.53 27.24 -11.28
CA VAL A 395 23.87 25.87 -10.88
C VAL A 395 23.60 24.90 -12.03
N THR A 396 24.63 24.21 -12.49
CA THR A 396 24.52 23.10 -13.44
C THR A 396 24.61 21.77 -12.70
N ILE A 397 23.61 20.90 -12.90
CA ILE A 397 23.58 19.56 -12.30
C ILE A 397 23.92 18.52 -13.36
N SER A 398 24.85 17.62 -13.04
CA SER A 398 25.30 16.53 -13.92
C SER A 398 25.54 15.24 -13.13
N ASN A 399 25.80 14.13 -13.83
CA ASN A 399 26.08 12.81 -13.23
C ASN A 399 25.03 12.35 -12.20
N VAL A 400 23.75 12.59 -12.52
CA VAL A 400 22.64 12.28 -11.63
C VAL A 400 22.40 10.76 -11.62
N SER A 401 22.33 10.20 -10.41
CA SER A 401 21.88 8.86 -10.13
C SER A 401 20.95 8.92 -8.92
N ILE A 402 19.70 8.53 -9.11
CA ILE A 402 18.70 8.42 -8.05
C ILE A 402 18.24 6.97 -8.03
N LEU A 403 18.58 6.24 -6.97
CA LEU A 403 18.10 4.88 -6.73
C LEU A 403 17.15 4.93 -5.55
N THR A 404 15.99 4.30 -5.68
CA THR A 404 14.96 4.30 -4.64
C THR A 404 14.59 2.87 -4.26
N SER A 405 14.21 2.67 -2.99
CA SER A 405 13.55 1.44 -2.52
C SER A 405 12.18 1.79 -1.95
N PRO A 406 11.14 1.01 -2.24
CA PRO A 406 9.81 1.24 -1.70
C PRO A 406 9.79 1.05 -0.17
N ALA A 407 8.79 1.64 0.48
CA ALA A 407 8.40 1.25 1.83
C ALA A 407 7.23 0.28 1.76
N ASP A 408 7.32 -0.79 2.54
CA ASP A 408 6.24 -1.75 2.71
C ASP A 408 5.12 -1.17 3.58
N LEU A 409 3.88 -1.53 3.24
CA LEU A 409 2.65 -1.16 3.93
C LEU A 409 1.82 -2.43 4.18
N PHE A 410 1.37 -2.65 5.40
CA PHE A 410 0.61 -3.83 5.81
C PHE A 410 -0.88 -3.49 5.93
N PHE A 411 -1.66 -3.90 4.94
CA PHE A 411 -3.07 -3.57 4.83
C PHE A 411 -3.95 -4.61 5.53
N SER A 412 -4.44 -4.29 6.73
CA SER A 412 -5.36 -5.15 7.48
C SER A 412 -6.73 -5.30 6.82
N HIS A 413 -7.37 -6.43 7.06
CA HIS A 413 -8.74 -6.75 6.65
C HIS A 413 -9.02 -6.77 5.14
N MET A 414 -8.04 -6.53 4.26
CA MET A 414 -8.30 -6.50 2.82
C MET A 414 -8.76 -7.85 2.30
N GLU A 415 -8.11 -8.92 2.75
CA GLU A 415 -8.48 -10.29 2.39
C GLU A 415 -9.84 -10.67 2.97
N GLU A 416 -10.08 -10.35 4.24
CA GLU A 416 -11.36 -10.56 4.89
C GLU A 416 -12.48 -9.84 4.15
N ALA A 417 -12.32 -8.54 3.88
CA ALA A 417 -13.32 -7.72 3.21
C ALA A 417 -13.59 -8.22 1.78
N GLN A 418 -12.56 -8.68 1.06
CA GLN A 418 -12.72 -9.29 -0.26
C GLN A 418 -13.52 -10.58 -0.19
N GLY A 419 -13.19 -11.49 0.71
CA GLY A 419 -13.90 -12.77 0.85
C GLY A 419 -15.34 -12.59 1.33
N LEU A 420 -15.57 -11.68 2.28
CA LEU A 420 -16.92 -11.31 2.72
C LEU A 420 -17.72 -10.65 1.60
N ALA A 421 -17.10 -9.79 0.78
CA ALA A 421 -17.74 -9.21 -0.40
C ALA A 421 -18.11 -10.29 -1.44
N ASP A 422 -17.23 -11.26 -1.66
CA ASP A 422 -17.48 -12.40 -2.56
C ASP A 422 -18.69 -13.24 -2.11
N ILE A 423 -18.71 -13.63 -0.83
CA ILE A 423 -19.83 -14.38 -0.23
C ILE A 423 -21.13 -13.57 -0.31
N LEU A 424 -21.08 -12.26 -0.04
CA LEU A 424 -22.26 -11.42 -0.13
C LEU A 424 -22.79 -11.34 -1.57
N GLN A 425 -21.90 -11.27 -2.57
CA GLN A 425 -22.31 -11.29 -3.97
C GLN A 425 -22.96 -12.61 -4.40
N ASP A 426 -22.59 -13.75 -3.81
CA ASP A 426 -23.23 -15.04 -4.09
C ASP A 426 -24.74 -15.05 -3.81
N THR A 427 -25.24 -14.12 -3.01
CA THR A 427 -26.69 -13.97 -2.80
C THR A 427 -27.44 -13.38 -4.00
N TYR A 428 -26.74 -12.70 -4.92
CA TYR A 428 -27.37 -11.92 -6.00
C TYR A 428 -26.83 -12.24 -7.39
N VAL A 429 -25.62 -12.75 -7.51
CA VAL A 429 -25.01 -13.08 -8.80
C VAL A 429 -25.50 -14.45 -9.26
N PRO A 430 -26.12 -14.55 -10.46
CA PRO A 430 -26.52 -15.86 -10.98
C PRO A 430 -25.32 -16.81 -11.10
N GLN A 431 -25.54 -18.09 -10.79
CA GLN A 431 -24.50 -19.11 -10.89
C GLN A 431 -23.85 -19.10 -12.29
N GLY A 432 -22.52 -19.03 -12.32
CA GLY A 432 -21.73 -19.02 -13.56
C GLY A 432 -21.46 -17.62 -14.14
N ASN A 433 -22.06 -16.56 -13.59
CA ASN A 433 -21.71 -15.19 -13.97
C ASN A 433 -20.49 -14.69 -13.16
N PRO A 434 -19.66 -13.82 -13.75
CA PRO A 434 -18.54 -13.22 -13.03
C PRO A 434 -19.07 -12.33 -11.90
N LYS A 435 -18.51 -12.51 -10.70
CA LYS A 435 -18.89 -11.77 -9.50
C LYS A 435 -18.23 -10.38 -9.48
N SER A 436 -16.96 -10.30 -9.85
CA SER A 436 -16.27 -9.04 -10.15
C SER A 436 -16.32 -8.73 -11.65
N GLY A 437 -16.11 -7.47 -12.00
CA GLY A 437 -16.11 -7.05 -13.41
C GLY A 437 -15.60 -5.63 -13.61
N PRO A 438 -15.55 -5.17 -14.87
CA PRO A 438 -15.13 -3.80 -15.16
C PRO A 438 -16.03 -2.81 -14.44
N VAL A 439 -15.39 -1.81 -13.85
CA VAL A 439 -16.04 -0.68 -13.22
C VAL A 439 -16.64 0.21 -14.31
N VAL A 440 -17.95 0.46 -14.26
CA VAL A 440 -18.68 1.25 -15.29
C VAL A 440 -19.24 2.52 -14.66
N GLY A 441 -19.25 3.64 -15.38
CA GLY A 441 -19.95 4.86 -14.94
C GLY A 441 -19.37 5.50 -13.68
N VAL A 442 -18.05 5.37 -13.47
CA VAL A 442 -17.33 6.02 -12.38
C VAL A 442 -16.64 7.27 -12.88
N ILE A 443 -16.93 8.40 -12.24
CA ILE A 443 -16.26 9.67 -12.40
C ILE A 443 -14.99 9.62 -11.55
N ARG A 444 -13.84 9.58 -12.21
CA ARG A 444 -12.54 9.58 -11.53
C ARG A 444 -12.16 11.01 -11.13
N PRO A 445 -11.46 11.21 -10.00
CA PRO A 445 -10.85 12.48 -9.69
C PRO A 445 -9.89 12.88 -10.81
N ASN A 446 -9.60 14.17 -10.92
CA ASN A 446 -8.59 14.61 -11.88
C ASN A 446 -7.27 13.87 -11.61
N GLN A 447 -6.49 13.67 -12.66
CA GLN A 447 -5.26 12.89 -12.57
C GLN A 447 -4.17 13.55 -11.70
N TYR A 448 -4.35 14.84 -11.40
CA TYR A 448 -3.54 15.53 -10.43
C TYR A 448 -4.07 15.18 -9.05
N CYS A 449 -3.21 14.83 -8.09
CA CYS A 449 -3.64 14.50 -6.72
C CYS A 449 -4.24 15.70 -5.94
N ASP A 450 -4.75 16.74 -6.61
CA ASP A 450 -5.54 17.81 -6.00
C ASP A 450 -6.97 17.32 -5.72
N LEU A 451 -7.05 16.34 -4.83
CA LEU A 451 -8.28 15.68 -4.44
C LEU A 451 -9.12 16.62 -3.58
N THR A 452 -10.31 16.95 -4.07
CA THR A 452 -11.27 17.77 -3.32
C THR A 452 -12.23 16.93 -2.50
N GLN A 453 -12.40 15.66 -2.87
CA GLN A 453 -13.29 14.72 -2.20
C GLN A 453 -12.44 13.58 -1.65
N ILE A 454 -12.08 13.70 -0.38
CA ILE A 454 -11.41 12.64 0.36
C ILE A 454 -12.32 12.21 1.50
N ARG A 455 -12.15 10.97 1.93
CA ARG A 455 -12.72 10.48 3.18
C ARG A 455 -11.61 10.11 4.13
N THR A 456 -11.86 10.26 5.41
CA THR A 456 -10.87 9.92 6.43
C THR A 456 -11.61 9.47 7.67
N ASN A 457 -11.21 8.32 8.18
CA ASN A 457 -11.51 7.83 9.51
C ASN A 457 -10.20 7.31 10.09
N PRO A 458 -10.01 7.32 11.42
CA PRO A 458 -8.89 6.61 12.03
C PRO A 458 -8.89 5.15 11.58
N GLY A 459 -7.70 4.60 11.36
CA GLY A 459 -7.53 3.25 10.82
C GLY A 459 -6.75 2.32 11.74
N ASP A 460 -6.38 1.16 11.22
CA ASP A 460 -5.29 0.35 11.75
C ASP A 460 -3.94 0.86 11.23
N ASP A 461 -2.87 0.76 12.01
CA ASP A 461 -1.51 1.06 11.57
C ASP A 461 -1.12 0.17 10.37
N LEU A 462 -0.57 0.82 9.33
CA LEU A 462 0.00 0.14 8.17
C LEU A 462 1.40 -0.40 8.43
N PHE A 463 1.96 -0.22 9.63
CA PHE A 463 3.32 -0.58 10.03
C PHE A 463 4.35 -0.14 9.00
N ALA A 464 4.15 1.07 8.48
CA ALA A 464 4.80 1.53 7.29
C ALA A 464 6.32 1.68 7.50
N GLY A 465 7.10 1.19 6.54
CA GLY A 465 8.57 1.26 6.56
C GLY A 465 9.14 2.64 6.23
N GLU A 466 10.33 2.66 5.63
CA GLU A 466 10.99 3.88 5.17
C GLU A 466 11.23 3.81 3.65
N ILE A 467 10.96 4.90 2.93
CA ILE A 467 11.33 5.00 1.51
C ILE A 467 12.83 5.29 1.46
N GLY A 468 13.61 4.35 0.93
CA GLY A 468 15.04 4.53 0.77
C GLY A 468 15.35 5.35 -0.48
N VAL A 469 16.24 6.34 -0.37
CA VAL A 469 16.69 7.16 -1.50
C VAL A 469 18.22 7.31 -1.46
N ASN A 470 18.89 6.74 -2.45
CA ASN A 470 20.31 6.93 -2.71
C ASN A 470 20.49 7.93 -3.85
N LEU A 471 20.87 9.15 -3.50
CA LEU A 471 21.03 10.28 -4.42
C LEU A 471 22.51 10.59 -4.61
N THR A 472 22.99 10.52 -5.84
CA THR A 472 24.32 11.00 -6.24
C THR A 472 24.20 11.99 -7.39
N TYR A 473 24.87 13.15 -7.28
CA TYR A 473 24.94 14.12 -8.37
C TYR A 473 26.18 15.02 -8.24
N THR A 474 26.57 15.67 -9.33
CA THR A 474 27.61 16.70 -9.35
C THR A 474 26.99 18.06 -9.65
N ALA A 475 27.15 19.02 -8.73
CA ALA A 475 26.79 20.41 -8.92
C ALA A 475 28.02 21.23 -9.33
N GLU A 476 27.88 22.01 -10.39
CA GLU A 476 28.86 22.97 -10.88
C GLU A 476 28.25 24.37 -10.82
N PHE A 477 28.90 25.29 -10.12
CA PHE A 477 28.42 26.67 -9.94
C PHE A 477 29.58 27.59 -9.60
N SER A 478 29.30 28.90 -9.60
CA SER A 478 30.27 29.91 -9.20
C SER A 478 29.75 30.77 -8.06
N CYS A 479 30.67 31.33 -7.27
CA CYS A 479 30.35 32.26 -6.20
C CYS A 479 31.31 33.44 -6.22
N GLY A 480 30.76 34.65 -6.11
CA GLY A 480 31.54 35.86 -5.83
C GLY A 480 31.97 35.89 -4.37
N PHE A 481 33.24 36.19 -4.13
CA PHE A 481 33.80 36.47 -2.82
C PHE A 481 34.54 37.80 -2.85
N GLU A 482 34.40 38.57 -1.78
CA GLU A 482 35.24 39.73 -1.57
C GLU A 482 36.66 39.25 -1.22
N VAL A 483 37.64 39.64 -2.04
CA VAL A 483 39.05 39.33 -1.83
C VAL A 483 39.71 40.59 -1.31
N PHE A 484 40.29 40.49 -0.11
CA PHE A 484 41.28 41.47 0.31
C PHE A 484 42.67 40.92 -0.02
N ASP A 485 43.28 41.42 -1.09
CA ASP A 485 44.69 41.20 -1.35
C ASP A 485 45.51 42.33 -0.71
N PRO A 486 46.21 42.07 0.41
CA PRO A 486 47.09 43.08 1.01
C PRO A 486 48.28 43.46 0.11
N ALA A 487 48.46 42.82 -1.05
CA ALA A 487 49.52 43.13 -2.00
C ALA A 487 49.17 44.22 -3.02
N ASP A 488 47.96 44.79 -3.02
CA ASP A 488 47.70 45.98 -3.84
C ASP A 488 48.41 47.20 -3.21
N PRO A 489 49.48 47.76 -3.82
CA PRO A 489 50.37 48.72 -3.17
C PRO A 489 49.72 50.07 -2.84
N ILE A 490 48.49 50.30 -3.30
CA ILE A 490 47.82 51.60 -3.17
C ILE A 490 47.21 51.78 -1.77
N ASP A 491 46.99 50.70 -1.02
CA ASP A 491 46.46 50.76 0.36
C ASP A 491 47.50 50.27 1.39
N THR A 492 48.75 50.70 1.25
CA THR A 492 49.72 50.71 2.37
C THR A 492 49.29 51.75 3.42
N TYR A 493 48.16 51.48 4.07
CA TYR A 493 47.66 52.26 5.21
C TYR A 493 48.58 52.06 6.43
N TRP A 494 48.64 53.09 7.26
CA TRP A 494 49.51 53.29 8.43
C TRP A 494 49.68 52.11 9.41
N CYS A 495 48.83 51.10 9.36
CA CYS A 495 48.90 49.91 10.21
C CYS A 495 50.24 49.17 10.03
N ASP A 496 50.76 49.07 8.81
CA ASP A 496 52.04 48.39 8.51
C ASP A 496 53.26 49.16 9.06
N TYR A 497 53.16 50.49 9.14
CA TYR A 497 54.21 51.36 9.71
C TYR A 497 54.41 51.13 11.23
N LEU A 498 53.39 50.61 11.91
CA LEU A 498 53.43 50.24 13.33
C LEU A 498 53.66 48.73 13.53
N GLY A 499 53.96 47.99 12.45
CA GLY A 499 54.12 46.54 12.46
C GLY A 499 52.81 45.78 12.62
N GLY A 500 51.65 46.40 12.41
CA GLY A 500 50.35 45.74 12.42
C GLY A 500 49.83 45.42 11.02
N ARG A 501 48.78 44.59 10.93
CA ARG A 501 48.03 44.34 9.69
C ARG A 501 46.56 44.65 9.91
N CYS A 502 45.87 45.16 8.88
CA CYS A 502 44.42 45.32 8.94
C CYS A 502 43.76 43.95 8.76
N TYR A 503 42.93 43.56 9.73
CA TYR A 503 42.10 42.36 9.71
C TYR A 503 40.63 42.77 9.70
N THR A 504 39.72 41.93 9.22
CA THR A 504 38.27 42.20 9.23
C THR A 504 37.75 42.30 10.68
N ASP A 505 36.61 42.97 10.91
CA ASP A 505 35.97 43.02 12.22
C ASP A 505 35.67 41.62 12.82
N ASP A 506 35.54 40.60 11.96
CA ASP A 506 35.30 39.20 12.33
C ASP A 506 36.55 38.45 12.83
N TYR A 507 37.74 39.08 12.77
CA TYR A 507 38.97 38.50 13.29
C TYR A 507 39.03 38.66 14.82
N ASP A 508 38.91 37.55 15.55
CA ASP A 508 39.02 37.52 17.00
C ASP A 508 40.49 37.75 17.41
N CYS A 509 40.83 39.01 17.68
CA CYS A 509 42.15 39.44 18.13
C CYS A 509 42.03 39.95 19.57
N ASP A 510 42.36 39.11 20.56
CA ASP A 510 42.24 39.41 22.00
C ASP A 510 43.06 40.62 22.46
N ASN A 511 44.16 40.95 21.76
CA ASN A 511 45.04 42.07 22.12
C ASN A 511 44.72 43.35 21.32
N TRP A 512 43.53 43.89 21.53
CA TRP A 512 43.13 45.15 20.92
C TRP A 512 43.72 46.36 21.66
N ARG A 513 44.36 47.28 20.91
CA ARG A 513 44.66 48.63 21.41
C ARG A 513 43.65 49.63 20.83
N PRO A 514 42.78 50.25 21.65
CA PRO A 514 41.93 51.36 21.22
C PRO A 514 42.76 52.63 21.05
N SER A 515 43.51 52.76 19.96
CA SER A 515 44.08 54.08 19.59
C SER A 515 43.27 54.67 18.44
N SER A 516 42.56 55.74 18.75
CA SER A 516 41.53 56.45 18.01
C SER A 516 41.97 57.15 16.70
N SER A 517 42.95 56.61 15.97
CA SER A 517 43.39 57.24 14.70
C SER A 517 44.01 56.30 13.65
N LEU A 518 43.96 54.98 13.84
CA LEU A 518 44.42 54.04 12.81
C LEU A 518 43.30 53.71 11.82
N ILE A 519 43.39 54.27 10.62
CA ILE A 519 42.42 54.08 9.54
C ILE A 519 42.74 52.75 8.85
N CYS A 520 42.09 51.67 9.26
CA CYS A 520 41.75 50.61 8.30
C CYS A 520 40.43 51.03 7.60
N PRO A 521 40.14 50.53 6.39
CA PRO A 521 38.84 50.75 5.75
C PRO A 521 37.67 50.36 6.67
N SER A 522 36.50 50.95 6.47
CA SER A 522 35.30 50.58 7.24
C SER A 522 35.07 49.07 7.19
N GLY A 523 34.87 48.43 8.36
CA GLY A 523 34.75 46.96 8.49
C GLY A 523 36.05 46.23 8.87
N TYR A 524 37.15 46.95 9.10
CA TYR A 524 38.47 46.40 9.44
C TYR A 524 39.09 47.06 10.66
N ARG A 525 39.94 46.31 11.37
CA ARG A 525 40.72 46.75 12.54
C ARG A 525 42.20 46.41 12.38
N CYS A 526 43.07 47.29 12.87
CA CYS A 526 44.50 47.04 12.89
C CYS A 526 44.88 46.10 14.06
N GLY A 527 45.48 44.95 13.77
CA GLY A 527 45.98 43.97 14.75
C GLY A 527 47.50 43.82 14.72
N SER A 528 48.12 43.48 15.85
CA SER A 528 49.58 43.28 16.01
C SER A 528 50.06 41.95 15.37
N PRO A 529 51.38 41.71 15.14
CA PRO A 529 51.91 40.49 14.52
C PRO A 529 51.48 39.17 15.19
N PRO A 530 51.70 38.01 14.53
CA PRO A 530 50.79 36.85 14.44
C PRO A 530 50.58 36.03 15.73
N ASP A 531 51.11 36.44 16.87
CA ASP A 531 51.02 35.64 18.10
C ASP A 531 49.68 35.82 18.83
N SER A 532 48.80 36.73 18.38
CA SER A 532 47.52 37.01 19.04
C SER A 532 46.28 37.10 18.14
N CYS A 533 46.39 36.78 16.85
CA CYS A 533 45.24 36.71 15.94
C CYS A 533 45.23 35.33 15.29
N ASN A 534 44.07 34.68 15.21
CA ASN A 534 43.94 33.39 14.55
C ASN A 534 44.44 33.51 13.08
N PRO A 535 45.52 32.82 12.66
CA PRO A 535 46.17 33.06 11.37
C PRO A 535 45.33 32.66 10.15
N ASP A 536 44.19 32.00 10.35
CA ASP A 536 43.34 31.54 9.27
C ASP A 536 42.47 32.69 8.73
N PRO A 537 42.67 33.14 7.47
CA PRO A 537 41.87 34.20 6.86
C PRO A 537 40.38 33.84 6.89
N PRO A 538 39.46 34.83 6.86
CA PRO A 538 38.04 34.54 6.80
C PRO A 538 37.84 33.65 5.57
N ASN A 539 37.23 32.48 5.78
CA ASN A 539 36.97 31.53 4.72
C ASN A 539 35.47 31.62 4.40
N PRO A 540 35.03 32.69 3.70
CA PRO A 540 33.62 32.97 3.49
C PRO A 540 32.96 31.78 2.80
N SER A 541 31.73 31.49 3.20
CA SER A 541 30.93 30.41 2.63
C SER A 541 29.90 30.95 1.66
N CYS A 542 29.65 30.17 0.62
CA CYS A 542 28.60 30.38 -0.35
C CYS A 542 27.68 29.17 -0.35
N THR A 543 26.37 29.41 -0.42
CA THR A 543 25.35 28.36 -0.39
C THR A 543 24.58 28.29 -1.71
N ARG A 544 24.35 27.08 -2.20
CA ARG A 544 23.50 26.77 -3.36
C ARG A 544 22.57 25.63 -3.05
N ASN A 545 21.42 25.58 -3.73
CA ASN A 545 20.39 24.58 -3.46
C ASN A 545 20.12 23.73 -4.70
N ALA A 546 20.10 22.42 -4.53
CA ALA A 546 19.55 21.49 -5.51
C ALA A 546 18.19 21.00 -5.01
N ARG A 547 17.21 20.91 -5.91
CA ARG A 547 15.86 20.43 -5.63
C ARG A 547 15.65 19.07 -6.28
N VAL A 548 15.35 18.06 -5.48
CA VAL A 548 14.93 16.74 -5.95
C VAL A 548 13.43 16.62 -5.75
N VAL A 549 12.73 16.17 -6.78
CA VAL A 549 11.29 15.89 -6.75
C VAL A 549 11.12 14.38 -6.90
N LEU A 550 10.50 13.76 -5.91
CA LEU A 550 10.18 12.35 -5.88
C LEU A 550 8.65 12.25 -5.87
N ASN A 551 8.04 11.90 -6.99
CA ASN A 551 6.59 11.66 -7.02
C ASN A 551 6.35 10.28 -6.42
N THR A 552 5.39 10.14 -5.51
CA THR A 552 5.10 8.83 -4.90
C THR A 552 3.88 8.18 -5.52
N GLN A 553 3.79 6.86 -5.39
CA GLN A 553 2.63 6.06 -5.77
C GLN A 553 2.36 5.03 -4.68
N THR A 554 1.11 4.90 -4.27
CA THR A 554 0.65 3.87 -3.33
C THR A 554 0.11 2.69 -4.12
N ARG A 555 0.48 1.48 -3.69
CA ARG A 555 -0.08 0.20 -4.13
C ARG A 555 -0.96 -0.35 -3.01
N THR A 556 -2.27 -0.41 -3.26
CA THR A 556 -3.25 -0.90 -2.29
C THR A 556 -3.81 -2.24 -2.78
N PRO A 557 -3.51 -3.36 -2.09
CA PRO A 557 -3.88 -4.69 -2.55
C PRO A 557 -5.40 -4.89 -2.50
N LEU A 558 -5.95 -5.61 -3.49
CA LEU A 558 -7.35 -6.07 -3.58
C LEU A 558 -8.45 -5.01 -3.62
N VAL A 559 -8.13 -3.72 -3.41
CA VAL A 559 -9.15 -2.69 -3.28
C VAL A 559 -9.97 -2.47 -4.56
N ASP A 560 -9.37 -2.68 -5.74
CA ASP A 560 -10.08 -2.69 -7.02
C ASP A 560 -11.18 -3.77 -7.06
N ASP A 561 -10.85 -4.97 -6.59
CA ASP A 561 -11.78 -6.09 -6.53
C ASP A 561 -12.88 -5.82 -5.50
N ILE A 562 -12.52 -5.41 -4.28
CA ILE A 562 -13.48 -5.05 -3.23
C ILE A 562 -14.42 -3.94 -3.71
N TRP A 563 -13.88 -2.88 -4.31
CA TRP A 563 -14.66 -1.77 -4.86
C TRP A 563 -15.60 -2.21 -5.98
N SER A 564 -15.11 -3.05 -6.89
CA SER A 564 -15.91 -3.62 -7.97
C SER A 564 -17.07 -4.46 -7.41
N ARG A 565 -16.80 -5.28 -6.39
CA ARG A 565 -17.79 -6.18 -5.79
C ARG A 565 -18.83 -5.46 -4.92
N LEU A 566 -18.39 -4.46 -4.17
CA LEU A 566 -19.25 -3.75 -3.24
C LEU A 566 -20.03 -2.62 -3.90
N VAL A 567 -19.42 -1.87 -4.83
CA VAL A 567 -20.02 -0.60 -5.30
C VAL A 567 -20.12 -0.45 -6.81
N ALA A 568 -19.01 -0.54 -7.56
CA ALA A 568 -18.98 0.05 -8.90
C ALA A 568 -19.01 -0.97 -10.05
N GLY A 569 -18.71 -2.24 -9.78
CA GLY A 569 -18.79 -3.32 -10.77
C GLY A 569 -20.23 -3.59 -11.19
N GLY A 570 -20.43 -4.12 -12.39
CA GLY A 570 -21.77 -4.34 -12.97
C GLY A 570 -22.68 -5.26 -12.14
N ALA A 571 -22.09 -6.14 -11.35
CA ALA A 571 -22.78 -7.06 -10.44
C ALA A 571 -22.64 -6.69 -8.95
N SER A 572 -22.19 -5.46 -8.67
CA SER A 572 -21.93 -5.02 -7.29
C SER A 572 -23.16 -5.05 -6.39
N VAL A 573 -22.94 -5.26 -5.10
CA VAL A 573 -24.01 -5.25 -4.08
C VAL A 573 -24.77 -3.92 -4.10
N PHE A 574 -24.05 -2.80 -4.19
CA PHE A 574 -24.67 -1.49 -4.25
C PHE A 574 -25.62 -1.33 -5.43
N ARG A 575 -25.21 -1.70 -6.66
CA ARG A 575 -26.08 -1.60 -7.84
C ARG A 575 -27.29 -2.54 -7.79
N ARG A 576 -27.24 -3.61 -6.99
CA ARG A 576 -28.41 -4.47 -6.77
C ARG A 576 -29.44 -3.81 -5.88
N ILE A 577 -29.01 -3.06 -4.88
CA ILE A 577 -29.89 -2.31 -3.96
C ILE A 577 -30.37 -1.01 -4.62
N PHE A 578 -29.49 -0.33 -5.34
CA PHE A 578 -29.74 0.92 -6.08
C PHE A 578 -29.55 0.70 -7.59
N PRO A 579 -30.51 0.05 -8.27
CA PRO A 579 -30.37 -0.30 -9.69
C PRO A 579 -30.43 0.90 -10.63
N GLN A 580 -30.97 2.03 -10.18
CA GLN A 580 -31.05 3.26 -10.96
C GLN A 580 -29.91 4.19 -10.56
N VAL A 581 -28.98 4.39 -11.48
CA VAL A 581 -27.87 5.35 -11.36
C VAL A 581 -27.93 6.27 -12.57
N GLY A 582 -27.95 7.58 -12.33
CA GLY A 582 -28.09 8.61 -13.38
C GLY A 582 -28.86 9.83 -12.91
N GLU A 583 -28.95 10.85 -13.77
CA GLU A 583 -29.65 12.10 -13.47
C GLU A 583 -31.08 11.85 -12.96
N GLY A 584 -31.39 12.40 -11.77
CA GLY A 584 -32.70 12.24 -11.11
C GLY A 584 -32.93 10.89 -10.40
N ALA A 585 -31.97 9.96 -10.43
CA ALA A 585 -31.99 8.77 -9.59
C ALA A 585 -31.49 9.09 -8.16
N PRO A 586 -31.66 8.19 -7.17
CA PRO A 586 -31.11 8.40 -5.81
C PRO A 586 -29.59 8.62 -5.79
N VAL A 587 -28.89 8.10 -6.81
CA VAL A 587 -27.45 8.27 -7.01
C VAL A 587 -27.23 8.70 -8.45
N GLU A 588 -26.71 9.91 -8.67
CA GLU A 588 -26.52 10.43 -10.02
C GLU A 588 -25.34 9.80 -10.76
N GLY A 589 -24.33 9.36 -10.00
CA GLY A 589 -23.14 8.72 -10.52
C GLY A 589 -22.25 8.23 -9.38
N PHE A 590 -21.31 7.36 -9.73
CA PHE A 590 -20.27 6.92 -8.81
C PHE A 590 -19.06 7.83 -8.96
N TYR A 591 -18.59 8.39 -7.86
CA TYR A 591 -17.31 9.07 -7.80
C TYR A 591 -16.28 8.10 -7.25
N ASP A 592 -15.11 8.05 -7.88
CA ASP A 592 -13.97 7.35 -7.31
C ASP A 592 -13.38 8.20 -6.19
N ILE A 593 -13.91 8.02 -4.99
CA ILE A 593 -13.52 8.81 -3.82
C ILE A 593 -12.38 8.06 -3.10
N PRO A 594 -11.17 8.61 -3.04
CA PRO A 594 -10.10 8.00 -2.25
C PRO A 594 -10.33 8.24 -0.76
N ALA A 595 -9.71 7.38 0.06
CA ALA A 595 -9.50 7.67 1.47
C ALA A 595 -8.11 8.28 1.69
N ALA A 596 -7.92 8.95 2.82
CA ALA A 596 -6.66 9.58 3.19
C ALA A 596 -6.31 9.32 4.66
N THR A 597 -5.02 9.09 4.92
CA THR A 597 -4.43 9.13 6.27
C THR A 597 -3.40 10.25 6.35
N GLY A 598 -3.31 10.90 7.51
CA GLY A 598 -2.23 11.86 7.77
C GLY A 598 -0.91 11.13 7.97
N VAL A 599 0.16 11.58 7.31
CA VAL A 599 1.52 11.04 7.47
C VAL A 599 2.51 12.19 7.66
N THR A 600 3.44 12.02 8.58
CA THR A 600 4.56 12.97 8.75
C THR A 600 5.79 12.42 8.05
N TYR A 601 6.17 13.05 6.94
CA TYR A 601 7.36 12.68 6.19
C TYR A 601 8.59 13.28 6.87
N SER A 602 9.49 12.43 7.37
CA SER A 602 10.70 12.86 8.05
C SER A 602 11.94 12.14 7.53
N LEU A 603 13.11 12.79 7.65
CA LEU A 603 14.39 12.16 7.33
C LEU A 603 14.91 11.43 8.56
N ASN A 604 15.13 10.13 8.46
CA ASN A 604 15.64 9.30 9.56
C ASN A 604 16.94 8.58 9.16
N PRO A 605 18.10 8.90 9.76
CA PRO A 605 18.33 10.06 10.62
C PRO A 605 18.29 11.40 9.85
N PRO A 606 18.13 12.54 10.54
CA PRO A 606 18.22 13.85 9.90
C PRO A 606 19.56 14.04 9.19
N VAL A 607 19.53 14.49 7.94
CA VAL A 607 20.74 14.72 7.13
C VAL A 607 21.07 16.22 7.07
N PRO A 608 22.24 16.67 7.56
CA PRO A 608 22.61 18.09 7.53
C PRO A 608 22.56 18.70 6.13
N GLY A 609 21.89 19.84 6.01
CA GLY A 609 21.73 20.55 4.74
C GLY A 609 20.61 20.01 3.84
N VAL A 610 19.96 18.89 4.18
CA VAL A 610 18.82 18.38 3.43
C VAL A 610 17.54 18.71 4.20
N SER A 611 16.57 19.30 3.50
CA SER A 611 15.21 19.48 4.02
C SER A 611 14.21 18.74 3.14
N LEU A 612 13.19 18.17 3.77
CA LEU A 612 12.11 17.45 3.10
C LEU A 612 10.80 18.22 3.30
N THR A 613 10.08 18.44 2.20
CA THR A 613 8.70 18.93 2.21
C THR A 613 7.86 17.99 1.37
N ALA A 614 6.71 17.57 1.88
CA ALA A 614 5.72 16.77 1.19
C ALA A 614 4.50 17.63 0.83
N GLY A 615 3.77 17.20 -0.19
CA GLY A 615 2.45 17.73 -0.54
C GLY A 615 2.37 18.24 -1.97
N ASN A 616 1.14 18.31 -2.46
CA ASN A 616 0.87 18.68 -3.84
C ASN A 616 1.33 20.11 -4.17
N PRO A 617 1.83 20.37 -5.40
CA PRO A 617 2.29 21.69 -5.80
C PRO A 617 1.27 22.81 -5.62
N GLY A 618 -0.04 22.48 -5.68
CA GLY A 618 -1.15 23.42 -5.59
C GLY A 618 -1.69 23.68 -4.16
N ARG A 619 -1.43 22.82 -3.17
CA ARG A 619 -2.00 22.95 -1.81
C ARG A 619 -1.03 22.43 -0.73
N ARG A 620 -0.86 23.24 0.33
CA ARG A 620 -0.21 22.91 1.62
C ARG A 620 1.06 22.05 1.51
N ARG A 621 2.20 22.67 1.18
CA ARG A 621 3.52 22.03 1.36
C ARG A 621 3.94 22.10 2.82
N GLY A 622 4.26 20.95 3.41
CA GLY A 622 4.67 20.81 4.81
C GLY A 622 5.31 19.44 5.09
N GLN A 623 5.67 19.17 6.35
CA GLN A 623 6.10 17.82 6.76
C GLN A 623 4.90 16.89 6.99
N ALA A 624 3.77 17.44 7.43
CA ALA A 624 2.50 16.75 7.47
C ALA A 624 1.85 16.80 6.09
N ALA A 625 1.66 15.64 5.47
CA ALA A 625 0.90 15.48 4.23
C ALA A 625 0.01 14.24 4.34
N GLU A 626 -0.72 13.90 3.28
CA GLU A 626 -1.73 12.83 3.30
C GLU A 626 -1.32 11.68 2.39
N LEU A 627 -1.36 10.44 2.89
CA LEU A 627 -1.26 9.26 2.03
C LEU A 627 -2.66 8.87 1.57
N TYR A 628 -2.82 8.65 0.26
CA TYR A 628 -4.12 8.37 -0.35
C TYR A 628 -4.26 6.90 -0.76
N PHE A 629 -5.48 6.38 -0.60
CA PHE A 629 -5.87 5.02 -0.95
C PHE A 629 -7.05 5.07 -1.93
N PRO A 630 -6.93 4.44 -3.12
CA PRO A 630 -7.98 4.48 -4.14
C PRO A 630 -9.25 3.81 -3.64
N HIS A 631 -10.41 4.28 -4.10
CA HIS A 631 -11.73 3.66 -3.91
C HIS A 631 -12.27 3.56 -2.46
N ILE A 632 -11.42 3.53 -1.43
CA ILE A 632 -11.84 3.28 -0.03
C ILE A 632 -12.85 4.31 0.45
N GLY A 633 -12.68 5.58 0.12
CA GLY A 633 -13.66 6.62 0.45
C GLY A 633 -14.98 6.45 -0.28
N GLY A 634 -14.96 5.87 -1.48
CA GLY A 634 -16.16 5.45 -2.20
C GLY A 634 -16.85 4.29 -1.47
N ILE A 635 -16.09 3.31 -0.97
CA ILE A 635 -16.66 2.20 -0.20
C ILE A 635 -17.38 2.76 1.03
N GLU A 636 -16.78 3.67 1.78
CA GLU A 636 -17.49 4.35 2.88
C GLU A 636 -18.76 5.05 2.39
N GLN A 637 -18.64 5.89 1.37
CA GLN A 637 -19.71 6.75 0.92
C GLN A 637 -20.93 5.98 0.42
N TYR A 638 -20.70 4.95 -0.40
CA TYR A 638 -21.75 4.21 -1.08
C TYR A 638 -22.09 2.92 -0.35
N PHE A 639 -21.10 2.13 0.05
CA PHE A 639 -21.37 0.85 0.68
C PHE A 639 -21.74 1.00 2.16
N LEU A 640 -20.99 1.76 2.95
CA LEU A 640 -21.29 1.90 4.37
C LEU A 640 -22.46 2.85 4.62
N GLN A 641 -22.36 4.11 4.19
CA GLN A 641 -23.38 5.11 4.55
C GLN A 641 -24.72 4.82 3.86
N CYS A 642 -24.69 4.61 2.54
CA CYS A 642 -25.92 4.52 1.74
C CYS A 642 -26.71 3.22 1.91
N ILE A 643 -26.05 2.06 1.84
CA ILE A 643 -26.76 0.77 1.98
C ILE A 643 -27.29 0.60 3.40
N GLN A 644 -26.58 1.07 4.42
CA GLN A 644 -27.05 0.95 5.80
C GLN A 644 -28.36 1.69 6.01
N THR A 645 -28.48 2.91 5.46
CA THR A 645 -29.74 3.66 5.50
C THR A 645 -30.88 2.93 4.78
N ALA A 646 -30.59 2.23 3.68
CA ALA A 646 -31.59 1.43 2.97
C ALA A 646 -32.03 0.18 3.74
N LEU A 647 -31.11 -0.48 4.46
CA LEU A 647 -31.35 -1.76 5.13
C LEU A 647 -31.78 -1.62 6.60
N ARG A 648 -31.72 -0.42 7.20
CA ARG A 648 -32.11 -0.19 8.61
C ARG A 648 -33.40 0.65 8.72
N PRO A 649 -34.58 0.01 8.83
CA PRO A 649 -35.89 0.67 8.73
C PRO A 649 -36.25 1.65 9.87
N GLN A 650 -35.41 1.79 10.90
CA GLN A 650 -35.65 2.72 12.02
C GLN A 650 -34.99 4.11 11.83
N GLY A 651 -34.54 4.44 10.61
CA GLY A 651 -33.94 5.75 10.32
C GLY A 651 -32.52 5.91 10.86
N PHE A 652 -31.80 4.80 11.04
CA PHE A 652 -30.37 4.82 11.35
C PHE A 652 -29.56 4.94 10.05
N GLY A 653 -28.56 5.81 10.07
CA GLY A 653 -27.68 6.08 8.93
C GLY A 653 -27.91 7.48 8.34
N GLU A 654 -26.87 8.01 7.71
CA GLU A 654 -26.96 9.29 7.02
C GLU A 654 -27.76 9.13 5.72
N VAL A 655 -28.55 10.15 5.35
CA VAL A 655 -29.22 10.15 4.06
C VAL A 655 -28.14 10.07 2.98
N CYS A 656 -28.28 9.11 2.06
CA CYS A 656 -27.42 9.04 0.88
C CYS A 656 -27.25 10.44 0.30
N PRO A 657 -26.03 10.99 0.27
CA PRO A 657 -25.87 12.32 -0.29
C PRO A 657 -26.33 12.25 -1.75
N VAL A 658 -27.42 12.97 -2.01
CA VAL A 658 -27.85 13.26 -3.38
C VAL A 658 -26.68 14.04 -3.95
N GLY A 659 -26.01 13.46 -4.95
CA GLY A 659 -24.75 13.97 -5.45
C GLY A 659 -24.94 15.34 -6.09
N GLU A 660 -24.95 16.41 -5.30
CA GLU A 660 -24.69 17.73 -5.82
C GLU A 660 -23.28 17.67 -6.40
N ILE A 661 -23.21 17.67 -7.73
CA ILE A 661 -21.97 17.80 -8.49
C ILE A 661 -21.24 18.99 -7.87
N PRO A 662 -20.02 18.81 -7.29
CA PRO A 662 -19.34 19.90 -6.62
C PRO A 662 -19.27 21.12 -7.54
N GLU A 663 -19.73 22.28 -7.05
CA GLU A 663 -19.64 23.54 -7.79
C GLU A 663 -18.17 23.81 -8.14
N GLY A 664 -17.79 23.47 -9.37
CA GLY A 664 -16.38 23.45 -9.82
C GLY A 664 -16.06 22.30 -10.77
N LEU A 665 -16.74 21.15 -10.63
CA LEU A 665 -16.87 20.14 -11.68
C LEU A 665 -17.96 20.62 -12.66
N VAL A 666 -17.65 21.69 -13.41
CA VAL A 666 -18.54 22.10 -14.50
C VAL A 666 -18.65 20.92 -15.46
N THR A 667 -19.88 20.43 -15.59
CA THR A 667 -20.37 19.42 -16.52
C THR A 667 -20.12 19.85 -17.97
N GLY A 668 -18.86 19.84 -18.40
CA GLY A 668 -18.50 19.71 -19.80
C GLY A 668 -18.67 18.25 -20.21
N VAL A 669 -19.93 17.87 -20.44
CA VAL A 669 -20.40 16.60 -21.02
C VAL A 669 -19.31 15.85 -21.79
N CYS A 670 -18.89 14.70 -21.25
CA CYS A 670 -18.90 13.40 -21.94
C CYS A 670 -18.83 12.24 -20.95
N THR A 671 -19.85 11.38 -21.01
CA THR A 671 -20.20 10.41 -19.97
C THR A 671 -19.93 8.95 -20.38
N ASN A 672 -18.87 8.69 -21.16
CA ASN A 672 -18.39 7.33 -21.44
C ASN A 672 -16.85 7.29 -21.49
N THR A 673 -16.17 7.56 -20.37
CA THR A 673 -14.72 7.40 -20.21
C THR A 673 -14.37 6.01 -19.69
N PHE A 674 -13.31 5.40 -20.25
CA PHE A 674 -12.78 4.11 -19.79
C PHE A 674 -11.99 4.24 -18.48
N PRO A 675 -11.90 3.16 -17.67
CA PRO A 675 -11.14 3.18 -16.44
C PRO A 675 -9.64 3.05 -16.74
N GLY A 676 -8.90 4.16 -16.69
CA GLY A 676 -7.42 4.15 -16.74
C GLY A 676 -6.74 5.44 -17.22
N GLU A 677 -7.48 6.50 -17.50
CA GLU A 677 -7.04 7.51 -18.47
C GLU A 677 -6.49 8.77 -17.81
N ALA A 678 -5.19 8.96 -18.03
CA ALA A 678 -4.49 10.22 -17.86
C ALA A 678 -4.99 11.21 -18.91
N GLU A 679 -5.62 12.33 -18.54
CA GLU A 679 -5.56 13.48 -19.44
C GLU A 679 -4.07 13.77 -19.67
N PRO A 680 -3.58 13.93 -20.92
CA PRO A 680 -2.20 14.37 -21.11
C PRO A 680 -2.11 15.69 -20.35
N PRO A 681 -1.09 15.90 -19.50
CA PRO A 681 -0.97 17.19 -18.84
C PRO A 681 -1.07 18.25 -19.92
N LEU A 682 -1.99 19.22 -19.75
CA LEU A 682 -1.95 20.43 -20.56
C LEU A 682 -0.47 20.82 -20.60
N PRO A 683 0.14 20.91 -21.80
CA PRO A 683 1.58 21.03 -21.95
C PRO A 683 2.02 22.06 -20.93
N VAL A 684 2.86 21.64 -19.96
CA VAL A 684 3.28 22.48 -18.83
C VAL A 684 3.45 23.88 -19.40
N PRO A 685 2.67 24.90 -18.99
CA PRO A 685 2.64 26.18 -19.68
C PRO A 685 4.06 26.72 -19.82
N GLY A 686 4.70 26.47 -20.97
CA GLY A 686 6.15 26.61 -21.13
C GLY A 686 6.99 25.40 -21.56
N ALA A 687 6.47 24.26 -22.04
CA ALA A 687 7.29 23.32 -22.81
C ALA A 687 7.77 24.02 -24.10
N ARG A 688 8.93 24.66 -24.00
CA ARG A 688 9.61 25.32 -25.12
C ARG A 688 9.94 24.25 -26.18
N CYS A 689 10.19 24.68 -27.41
CA CYS A 689 10.69 23.84 -28.51
C CYS A 689 12.13 23.35 -28.24
N GLU A 690 12.28 22.64 -27.13
CA GLU A 690 13.51 22.19 -26.51
C GLU A 690 13.41 20.66 -26.28
N PRO A 691 14.50 19.92 -26.55
CA PRO A 691 14.52 18.48 -26.37
C PRO A 691 14.40 18.11 -24.89
N ALA A 692 13.82 16.95 -24.60
CA ALA A 692 13.80 16.43 -23.23
C ALA A 692 15.23 16.16 -22.74
N VAL A 693 15.50 16.58 -21.50
CA VAL A 693 16.83 16.45 -20.87
C VAL A 693 17.10 15.00 -20.43
N ALA A 694 16.06 14.28 -20.01
CA ALA A 694 16.13 12.91 -19.49
C ALA A 694 14.88 12.08 -19.86
N GLY A 695 14.88 10.79 -19.51
CA GLY A 695 13.75 9.89 -19.72
C GLY A 695 13.58 9.34 -21.15
N TRP A 696 12.39 8.83 -21.44
CA TRP A 696 12.06 8.17 -22.72
C TRP A 696 12.13 9.12 -23.93
N CYS A 697 11.79 10.40 -23.73
CA CYS A 697 11.89 11.41 -24.78
C CYS A 697 13.29 12.00 -24.99
N SER A 698 14.29 11.64 -24.17
CA SER A 698 15.63 12.20 -24.30
C SER A 698 16.32 11.80 -25.61
N VAL A 699 17.16 12.68 -26.14
CA VAL A 699 17.93 12.43 -27.37
C VAL A 699 18.79 11.16 -27.27
N SER A 700 19.33 10.86 -26.08
CA SER A 700 20.12 9.65 -25.82
C SER A 700 19.27 8.39 -25.89
N THR A 701 18.07 8.39 -25.30
CA THR A 701 17.14 7.25 -25.38
C THR A 701 16.67 7.02 -26.81
N LEU A 702 16.17 8.07 -27.48
CA LEU A 702 15.61 7.96 -28.82
C LEU A 702 16.64 7.49 -29.85
N ARG A 703 17.92 7.87 -29.70
CA ARG A 703 19.00 7.42 -30.60
C ARG A 703 19.09 5.91 -30.77
N ARG A 704 18.65 5.11 -29.78
CA ARG A 704 18.67 3.64 -29.84
C ARG A 704 17.68 3.07 -30.86
N TYR A 705 16.61 3.80 -31.14
CA TYR A 705 15.51 3.38 -32.02
C TYR A 705 15.64 3.90 -33.45
N PHE A 706 16.39 5.00 -33.64
CA PHE A 706 16.66 5.54 -34.97
C PHE A 706 17.78 4.77 -35.69
N PRO A 707 17.69 4.59 -37.03
CA PRO A 707 18.76 3.93 -37.79
C PRO A 707 20.13 4.60 -37.59
N PRO A 708 21.22 3.81 -37.57
CA PRO A 708 22.57 4.35 -37.51
C PRO A 708 22.81 5.39 -38.62
N GLY A 709 23.36 6.55 -38.26
CA GLY A 709 23.60 7.66 -39.18
C GLY A 709 22.47 8.70 -39.28
N THR A 710 21.36 8.52 -38.54
CA THR A 710 20.33 9.55 -38.40
C THR A 710 20.93 10.86 -37.89
N SER A 711 20.62 11.98 -38.55
CA SER A 711 21.17 13.29 -38.19
C SER A 711 20.78 13.74 -36.78
N ALA A 712 21.70 14.42 -36.10
CA ALA A 712 21.48 14.96 -34.75
C ALA A 712 20.27 15.92 -34.69
N SER A 713 19.97 16.64 -35.77
CA SER A 713 18.79 17.50 -35.90
C SER A 713 17.49 16.69 -35.85
N THR A 714 17.41 15.56 -36.55
CA THR A 714 16.24 14.65 -36.55
C THR A 714 15.99 14.09 -35.16
N LEU A 715 17.04 13.62 -34.48
CA LEU A 715 16.95 13.12 -33.10
C LEU A 715 16.50 14.22 -32.12
N ARG A 716 17.06 15.43 -32.26
CA ARG A 716 16.65 16.60 -31.46
C ARG A 716 15.18 16.94 -31.70
N ASN A 717 14.74 16.94 -32.95
CA ASN A 717 13.35 17.24 -33.33
C ASN A 717 12.38 16.17 -32.81
N ALA A 718 12.74 14.89 -32.88
CA ALA A 718 11.94 13.81 -32.31
C ALA A 718 11.81 13.96 -30.79
N SER A 719 12.90 14.32 -30.11
CA SER A 719 12.92 14.60 -28.68
C SER A 719 12.01 15.78 -28.31
N ILE A 720 12.01 16.84 -29.13
CA ILE A 720 11.11 18.00 -28.95
C ILE A 720 9.65 17.58 -29.07
N VAL A 721 9.29 16.83 -30.12
CA VAL A 721 7.91 16.37 -30.33
C VAL A 721 7.45 15.50 -29.16
N CYS A 722 8.20 14.45 -28.82
CA CYS A 722 7.91 13.58 -27.68
C CYS A 722 7.72 14.38 -26.37
N ASN A 723 8.61 15.35 -26.12
CA ASN A 723 8.54 16.19 -24.92
C ASN A 723 7.31 17.09 -24.86
N ILE A 724 6.86 17.63 -26.00
CA ILE A 724 5.67 18.49 -26.07
C ILE A 724 4.39 17.65 -26.02
N GLU A 725 4.37 16.52 -26.70
CA GLU A 725 3.18 15.67 -26.82
C GLU A 725 2.85 14.97 -25.50
N SER A 726 3.86 14.47 -24.76
CA SER A 726 3.61 13.73 -23.51
C SER A 726 4.47 14.12 -22.33
N GLY A 727 5.43 15.04 -22.45
CA GLY A 727 6.37 15.32 -21.36
C GLY A 727 7.25 14.14 -20.93
N GLY A 728 7.28 13.05 -21.71
CA GLY A 728 7.95 11.80 -21.34
C GLY A 728 7.07 10.77 -20.61
N TYR A 729 5.78 11.05 -20.42
CA TYR A 729 4.84 10.09 -19.85
C TYR A 729 4.46 9.03 -20.89
N THR A 730 4.69 7.75 -20.55
CA THR A 730 4.42 6.61 -21.44
C THR A 730 2.93 6.27 -21.52
N ASN A 731 2.16 6.67 -20.51
CA ASN A 731 0.73 6.43 -20.38
C ASN A 731 -0.14 7.63 -20.75
N ALA A 732 0.41 8.63 -21.45
CA ALA A 732 -0.35 9.79 -21.88
C ALA A 732 -1.45 9.38 -22.89
N LEU A 733 -2.68 9.87 -22.71
CA LEU A 733 -3.80 9.52 -23.57
C LEU A 733 -4.66 10.75 -23.85
N ASN A 734 -4.88 11.08 -25.12
CA ASN A 734 -5.86 12.07 -25.53
C ASN A 734 -7.05 11.34 -26.15
N ASP A 735 -8.14 11.21 -25.40
CA ASP A 735 -9.40 10.63 -25.83
C ASP A 735 -10.40 11.70 -26.35
N GLY A 736 -9.89 12.91 -26.58
CA GLY A 736 -10.70 14.10 -26.84
C GLY A 736 -11.64 14.00 -28.04
N CYS A 737 -11.41 13.06 -28.95
CA CYS A 737 -12.33 12.76 -30.05
C CYS A 737 -13.70 12.26 -29.58
N LEU A 738 -13.77 11.53 -28.46
CA LEU A 738 -15.01 11.00 -27.90
C LEU A 738 -15.92 12.13 -27.42
N CYS A 739 -15.29 13.20 -26.96
CA CYS A 739 -15.96 14.32 -26.32
C CYS A 739 -15.92 15.63 -27.09
N GLY A 740 -15.35 15.59 -28.29
CA GLY A 740 -15.26 16.73 -29.15
C GLY A 740 -14.31 17.84 -28.68
N ARG A 741 -13.41 17.53 -27.75
CA ARG A 741 -12.34 18.43 -27.29
C ARG A 741 -11.18 18.47 -28.26
N SER A 742 -10.91 17.36 -28.93
CA SER A 742 -9.90 17.21 -29.95
C SER A 742 -10.48 16.41 -31.12
N VAL A 743 -9.74 16.33 -32.23
CA VAL A 743 -10.12 15.47 -33.36
C VAL A 743 -9.44 14.10 -33.29
N ASP A 744 -8.67 13.82 -32.24
CA ASP A 744 -7.73 12.70 -32.17
C ASP A 744 -8.03 11.76 -30.99
N TYR A 745 -7.75 10.47 -31.16
CA TYR A 745 -7.61 9.51 -30.05
C TYR A 745 -6.14 9.10 -29.97
N SER A 746 -5.31 9.75 -29.15
CA SER A 746 -3.86 9.64 -29.24
C SER A 746 -3.22 8.99 -28.01
N VAL A 747 -2.33 8.03 -28.21
CA VAL A 747 -1.75 7.22 -27.12
C VAL A 747 -0.23 7.35 -27.04
N GLY A 748 0.27 7.39 -25.81
CA GLY A 748 1.67 7.21 -25.42
C GLY A 748 2.58 8.40 -25.65
N LEU A 749 3.89 8.13 -25.68
CA LEU A 749 4.97 9.13 -25.70
C LEU A 749 4.86 10.16 -26.84
N PHE A 750 4.49 9.70 -28.04
CA PHE A 750 4.35 10.55 -29.21
C PHE A 750 2.90 10.90 -29.51
N GLN A 751 1.95 10.62 -28.60
CA GLN A 751 0.52 10.85 -28.83
C GLN A 751 0.09 10.36 -30.24
N ILE A 752 0.26 9.06 -30.50
CA ILE A 752 -0.05 8.49 -31.81
C ILE A 752 -1.57 8.35 -31.94
N ASN A 753 -2.18 9.15 -32.82
CA ASN A 753 -3.61 9.07 -33.10
C ASN A 753 -4.00 7.67 -33.65
N LEU A 754 -4.96 6.99 -33.01
CA LEU A 754 -5.45 5.65 -33.32
C LEU A 754 -6.64 5.63 -34.28
N LEU A 755 -7.28 6.77 -34.54
CA LEU A 755 -8.42 6.89 -35.46
C LEU A 755 -8.13 6.52 -36.92
N PRO A 756 -6.92 6.73 -37.48
CA PRO A 756 -6.59 6.18 -38.78
C PRO A 756 -6.83 4.67 -38.83
N SER A 757 -7.64 4.23 -39.79
CA SER A 757 -8.22 2.87 -39.85
C SER A 757 -7.21 1.71 -39.86
N ASN A 758 -5.93 2.01 -40.07
CA ASN A 758 -4.83 1.03 -40.08
C ASN A 758 -4.08 0.94 -38.73
N ARG A 759 -4.40 1.76 -37.74
CA ARG A 759 -3.71 1.77 -36.43
C ARG A 759 -4.49 1.03 -35.36
N CYS A 760 -5.81 1.08 -35.42
CA CYS A 760 -6.72 0.39 -34.49
C CYS A 760 -7.94 -0.20 -35.22
N PRO A 761 -7.74 -1.23 -36.07
CA PRO A 761 -8.81 -1.74 -36.92
C PRO A 761 -9.97 -2.31 -36.08
N GLY A 762 -11.20 -1.89 -36.38
CA GLY A 762 -12.41 -2.38 -35.71
C GLY A 762 -12.80 -1.65 -34.43
N ALA A 763 -11.85 -0.96 -33.78
CA ALA A 763 -12.10 -0.22 -32.54
C ALA A 763 -13.03 0.98 -32.72
N PHE A 764 -13.01 1.65 -33.87
CA PHE A 764 -13.83 2.84 -34.16
C PHE A 764 -14.74 2.63 -35.38
N SER A 765 -15.97 3.15 -35.33
CA SER A 765 -16.95 3.04 -36.44
C SER A 765 -16.78 4.12 -37.53
N GLY A 766 -15.86 5.06 -37.33
CA GLY A 766 -15.52 6.13 -38.25
C GLY A 766 -14.90 7.33 -37.52
N TYR A 767 -14.27 8.25 -38.26
CA TYR A 767 -13.87 9.55 -37.72
C TYR A 767 -14.34 10.71 -38.60
N THR A 768 -14.62 11.85 -37.99
CA THR A 768 -14.93 13.09 -38.70
C THR A 768 -14.02 14.22 -38.20
N TRP A 769 -13.78 15.25 -39.00
CA TRP A 769 -13.04 16.44 -38.54
C TRP A 769 -13.91 17.41 -37.71
N SER A 770 -15.15 17.02 -37.40
CA SER A 770 -16.10 17.82 -36.63
C SER A 770 -16.40 17.12 -35.30
N PRO A 771 -16.07 17.73 -34.16
CA PRO A 771 -16.32 17.13 -32.86
C PRO A 771 -17.83 16.88 -32.58
N PRO A 772 -18.22 15.77 -31.90
CA PRO A 772 -17.39 14.62 -31.53
C PRO A 772 -16.91 13.87 -32.77
N SER A 773 -15.60 13.63 -32.84
CA SER A 773 -14.93 13.19 -34.06
C SER A 773 -14.77 11.68 -34.16
N CYS A 774 -15.11 10.91 -33.12
CA CYS A 774 -15.00 9.45 -33.13
C CYS A 774 -16.11 8.77 -32.31
N THR A 775 -16.33 7.48 -32.55
CA THR A 775 -17.21 6.63 -31.74
C THR A 775 -16.59 5.24 -31.61
N ILE A 776 -16.56 4.71 -30.39
CA ILE A 776 -16.03 3.38 -30.10
C ILE A 776 -17.03 2.34 -30.59
N ASN A 777 -16.56 1.44 -31.45
CA ASN A 777 -17.32 0.34 -32.01
C ASN A 777 -17.03 -0.98 -31.27
N ASP A 778 -15.78 -1.20 -30.90
CA ASP A 778 -15.32 -2.39 -30.18
C ASP A 778 -14.31 -1.97 -29.11
N LEU A 779 -14.71 -2.16 -27.85
CA LEU A 779 -13.95 -1.72 -26.71
C LEU A 779 -12.77 -2.66 -26.38
N GLU A 780 -12.97 -3.96 -26.54
CA GLU A 780 -11.89 -4.93 -26.30
C GLU A 780 -10.76 -4.71 -27.32
N ALA A 781 -11.12 -4.49 -28.59
CA ALA A 781 -10.18 -4.12 -29.63
C ALA A 781 -9.45 -2.79 -29.34
N LEU A 782 -10.16 -1.79 -28.80
CA LEU A 782 -9.56 -0.51 -28.40
C LEU A 782 -8.57 -0.68 -27.25
N GLN A 783 -8.93 -1.46 -26.23
CA GLN A 783 -8.07 -1.71 -25.06
C GLN A 783 -6.79 -2.44 -25.49
N GLN A 784 -6.91 -3.52 -26.26
CA GLN A 784 -5.76 -4.27 -26.75
C GLN A 784 -4.82 -3.40 -27.57
N CYS A 785 -5.38 -2.63 -28.50
CA CYS A 785 -4.64 -1.69 -29.32
C CYS A 785 -4.00 -0.56 -28.49
N THR A 786 -4.70 -0.03 -27.49
CA THR A 786 -4.16 1.01 -26.60
C THR A 786 -2.97 0.49 -25.80
N GLN A 787 -3.04 -0.73 -25.27
CA GLN A 787 -1.92 -1.36 -24.56
C GLN A 787 -0.65 -1.44 -25.41
N ASP A 788 -0.77 -1.79 -26.70
CA ASP A 788 0.38 -1.81 -27.61
C ASP A 788 1.07 -0.44 -27.74
N TYR A 789 0.33 0.66 -27.62
CA TYR A 789 0.89 2.02 -27.71
C TYR A 789 1.24 2.65 -26.35
N LEU A 790 0.82 2.05 -25.23
CA LEU A 790 1.27 2.43 -23.89
C LEU A 790 2.67 1.86 -23.59
N ASP A 791 3.05 0.77 -24.25
CA ASP A 791 4.44 0.31 -24.26
C ASP A 791 5.37 1.35 -24.92
N PRO A 792 6.35 1.90 -24.18
CA PRO A 792 7.18 2.99 -24.68
C PRO A 792 8.02 2.59 -25.89
N GLU A 793 8.50 1.35 -25.97
CA GLU A 793 9.34 0.91 -27.08
C GLU A 793 8.54 0.84 -28.38
N THR A 794 7.35 0.21 -28.32
CA THR A 794 6.43 0.10 -29.45
C THR A 794 5.94 1.47 -29.91
N ASN A 795 5.63 2.37 -28.98
CA ASN A 795 5.24 3.75 -29.29
C ASN A 795 6.37 4.50 -30.01
N ILE A 796 7.61 4.43 -29.50
CA ILE A 796 8.79 5.05 -30.12
C ILE A 796 9.03 4.45 -31.51
N ASP A 797 9.01 3.14 -31.67
CA ASP A 797 9.25 2.46 -32.95
C ASP A 797 8.22 2.85 -34.03
N LYS A 798 6.97 3.07 -33.64
CA LYS A 798 5.95 3.57 -34.56
C LYS A 798 6.22 5.03 -34.95
N ALA A 799 6.54 5.89 -33.98
CA ALA A 799 6.85 7.29 -34.24
C ALA A 799 8.09 7.44 -35.12
N VAL A 800 9.15 6.64 -34.88
CA VAL A 800 10.36 6.62 -35.69
C VAL A 800 10.03 6.27 -37.14
N ARG A 801 9.23 5.24 -37.39
CA ARG A 801 8.80 4.88 -38.75
C ARG A 801 8.09 6.04 -39.45
N MET A 802 7.14 6.67 -38.77
CA MET A 802 6.43 7.85 -39.30
C MET A 802 7.37 9.02 -39.60
N ILE A 803 8.35 9.29 -38.72
CA ILE A 803 9.35 10.34 -38.90
C ILE A 803 10.26 10.04 -40.10
N MET A 804 10.73 8.80 -40.24
CA MET A 804 11.61 8.38 -41.33
C MET A 804 10.89 8.39 -42.68
N ASP A 805 9.57 8.19 -42.69
CA ASP A 805 8.70 8.37 -43.86
C ASP A 805 8.38 9.85 -44.15
N GLY A 806 8.95 10.79 -43.39
CA GLY A 806 8.77 12.23 -43.56
C GLY A 806 7.45 12.77 -43.02
N GLN A 807 6.70 12.00 -42.23
CA GLN A 807 5.34 12.34 -41.77
C GLN A 807 5.31 13.26 -40.55
N TRP A 808 6.18 14.27 -40.49
CA TRP A 808 6.21 15.25 -39.40
C TRP A 808 4.89 16.03 -39.25
N CYS A 809 4.09 16.14 -40.31
CA CYS A 809 2.78 16.78 -40.29
C CYS A 809 1.73 16.07 -39.41
N SER A 810 2.01 14.85 -38.94
CA SER A 810 1.14 14.11 -38.04
C SER A 810 1.04 14.74 -36.64
N TRP A 811 2.02 15.56 -36.26
CA TRP A 811 2.10 16.18 -34.93
C TRP A 811 1.90 17.68 -35.01
N ALA A 812 0.95 18.19 -34.22
CA ALA A 812 0.77 19.64 -34.08
C ALA A 812 2.01 20.28 -33.45
N ALA A 813 2.68 19.59 -32.51
CA ALA A 813 3.92 20.04 -31.87
C ALA A 813 5.05 20.28 -32.89
N ALA A 814 5.17 19.43 -33.91
CA ALA A 814 6.18 19.60 -34.95
C ALA A 814 5.95 20.88 -35.77
N ARG A 815 4.69 21.24 -36.04
CA ARG A 815 4.34 22.49 -36.73
C ARG A 815 4.60 23.71 -35.85
N SER A 816 4.14 23.70 -34.60
CA SER A 816 4.31 24.84 -33.68
C SER A 816 5.79 25.14 -33.40
N CYS A 817 6.65 24.13 -33.49
CA CYS A 817 8.10 24.27 -33.33
C CYS A 817 8.89 24.49 -34.62
N GLY A 818 8.22 24.67 -35.77
CA GLY A 818 8.89 24.89 -37.05
C GLY A 818 9.73 23.71 -37.54
N ILE A 819 9.47 22.51 -37.02
CA ILE A 819 10.12 21.26 -37.43
C ILE A 819 9.50 20.78 -38.76
N ALA A 820 8.18 20.89 -38.87
CA ALA A 820 7.43 20.57 -40.07
C ALA A 820 7.04 21.86 -40.81
N THR A 821 7.43 21.99 -42.08
CA THR A 821 7.03 23.12 -42.93
C THR A 821 6.24 22.57 -44.13
N GLY A 822 5.15 23.23 -44.52
CA GLY A 822 4.32 22.80 -45.66
C GLY A 822 3.24 21.75 -45.34
N CYS A 823 2.90 21.64 -44.05
CA CYS A 823 1.64 21.08 -43.58
C CYS A 823 0.59 22.22 -43.50
#